data_AF-A0A8T3PKS7-F1
#
_entry.id   AF-A0A8T3PKS7-F1
#
_cell.length_a   1.000
_cell.length_b   1.000
_cell.length_c   1.000
_cell.angle_alpha   90.00
_cell.angle_beta   90.00
_cell.angle_gamma   90.00
#
_symmetry.space_group_name_H-M   'P 1'
#
loop_
_entity.id
_entity.type
_entity.pdbx_description
1 polymer ?
#
loop_
_entity_poly.entity_id
_entity_poly.type
_entity_poly.pdbx_seq_one_letter_code
_entity_poly.pdbx_strand_id
1 'polypeptide(L)'
;MTRLLRFLTVGACCAVILAPLALLGGAPAQGAASTDGQRPELAYLKQVNRWRPPSDPQLLFLLMAQFANAGRHAEGIDYFNGVLKRFEAELDDTHKALYLTAVASLRAGHADDVFLLARIGWVRDTLKLLDEAKRLTGGEGFITRWMSGLVRAQVPGFFGERDAAMQDLLWCVAHADKAPHLGWIREVYFHLAALHRQRGEDVAARRYQALSGFDTESKPATFTTPFAEDATVGHTMSPRSIREVVPGTVYLLSGFEFTEYYFVVSADRRELIAIDAGTRSDTARAAHEALRARVPSLPPLTTVLVTHAHWDHVGGQRYFRSLNPSPRFIGRANYKDELAHDAMANPATLQRFFGKEFHLADVLSYRPDVMIDRPTELIVGGTRFELLPTRGGETDDALLIHMPEQGVLFVGDILMPYLGAPFVEEGSVDGLLAAIDQVHALKPRHLLHGHEPLTRIFSSTAMLDDLKVQLVWLRNEVLRAVKNGRERGAIHAANLVPPTLERGDSSVHLAYLVLRENLINRLFDQNSGYWQNGLQGLDALTDADRGEALVDYLGVSDTQLASAAERMVADGKHELAAAVLRWAQPRFANSARLDAVRKLVYLRLMEKYQEFNPFKFILYSGEIDEFTPQIDAPLVATTSMPAR
;
A
#
# COMPACT_ATOMS: atom_id res chain seq x y z
N MET A 1 16.97 -12.52 -14.03
CA MET A 1 18.32 -12.98 -14.43
C MET A 1 18.94 -12.00 -15.42
N THR A 2 18.88 -10.70 -15.11
CA THR A 2 19.57 -9.64 -15.86
C THR A 2 20.22 -8.72 -14.83
N ARG A 3 21.43 -9.13 -14.43
CA ARG A 3 22.54 -8.39 -13.78
C ARG A 3 23.56 -9.34 -13.12
N LEU A 4 23.31 -10.65 -13.06
CA LEU A 4 24.21 -11.64 -12.45
C LEU A 4 25.10 -12.46 -13.41
N LEU A 5 25.25 -12.06 -14.68
CA LEU A 5 26.23 -12.62 -15.62
C LEU A 5 27.32 -11.59 -15.95
N ARG A 6 28.08 -11.20 -14.93
CA ARG A 6 29.45 -10.68 -15.06
C ARG A 6 30.36 -11.44 -14.11
N PHE A 7 30.27 -12.77 -14.14
CA PHE A 7 31.30 -13.63 -13.63
C PHE A 7 32.04 -14.21 -14.83
N LEU A 8 33.35 -13.92 -14.91
CA LEU A 8 34.34 -14.44 -15.88
C LEU A 8 34.38 -13.81 -17.27
N THR A 9 35.09 -12.69 -17.40
CA THR A 9 35.99 -12.42 -18.54
C THR A 9 37.15 -11.54 -18.06
N VAL A 10 38.17 -12.16 -17.47
CA VAL A 10 39.53 -11.60 -17.44
C VAL A 10 40.31 -12.33 -18.51
N GLY A 11 40.47 -11.68 -19.66
CA GLY A 11 41.43 -12.04 -20.70
C GLY A 11 42.31 -10.81 -20.93
N ALA A 12 43.60 -10.98 -20.69
CA ALA A 12 44.61 -9.94 -20.63
C ALA A 12 44.73 -9.08 -21.91
N CYS A 13 44.96 -7.78 -21.74
CA CYS A 13 45.95 -7.04 -22.53
C CYS A 13 46.28 -5.71 -21.83
N CYS A 14 47.53 -5.60 -21.40
CA CYS A 14 48.15 -4.37 -20.95
C CYS A 14 48.22 -3.36 -22.11
N ALA A 15 47.79 -2.12 -21.87
CA ALA A 15 48.34 -0.96 -22.56
C ALA A 15 48.14 0.28 -21.67
N VAL A 16 49.26 0.79 -21.18
CA VAL A 16 49.42 2.07 -20.49
C VAL A 16 49.16 3.19 -21.50
N ILE A 17 48.18 4.06 -21.22
CA ILE A 17 48.15 5.42 -21.79
C ILE A 17 47.74 6.41 -20.68
N LEU A 18 48.73 7.20 -20.27
CA LEU A 18 48.61 8.41 -19.46
C LEU A 18 48.04 9.56 -20.30
N ALA A 19 47.04 10.27 -19.80
CA ALA A 19 46.68 11.63 -20.23
C ALA A 19 45.87 12.36 -19.13
N PRO A 20 45.93 13.71 -19.06
CA PRO A 20 46.13 14.41 -17.79
C PRO A 20 44.86 14.93 -17.10
N LEU A 21 44.96 15.06 -15.78
CA LEU A 21 44.05 15.82 -14.92
C LEU A 21 43.95 17.27 -15.39
N ALA A 22 42.73 17.73 -15.69
CA ALA A 22 42.38 19.14 -15.69
C ALA A 22 41.60 19.45 -14.40
N LEU A 23 42.28 20.09 -13.45
CA LEU A 23 41.70 20.74 -12.28
C LEU A 23 40.99 22.03 -12.72
N LEU A 24 39.67 22.07 -12.59
CA LEU A 24 38.93 23.33 -12.51
C LEU A 24 38.08 23.31 -11.25
N GLY A 25 38.58 24.03 -10.24
CA GLY A 25 37.86 24.28 -8.99
C GLY A 25 36.70 25.23 -9.24
N GLY A 26 35.49 24.77 -8.92
CA GLY A 26 34.32 25.62 -8.70
C GLY A 26 34.06 25.73 -7.20
N ALA A 27 34.01 26.97 -6.70
CA ALA A 27 33.66 27.28 -5.32
C ALA A 27 32.24 26.76 -4.97
N PRO A 28 31.96 26.42 -3.70
CA PRO A 28 30.67 25.85 -3.31
C PRO A 28 29.59 26.93 -3.38
N ALA A 29 28.56 26.69 -4.19
CA ALA A 29 27.33 27.45 -4.15
C ALA A 29 26.68 27.25 -2.77
N GLN A 30 26.50 28.35 -2.03
CA GLN A 30 25.73 28.39 -0.80
C GLN A 30 24.28 28.00 -1.11
N GLY A 31 23.73 27.08 -0.32
CA GLY A 31 22.32 26.70 -0.37
C GLY A 31 22.00 25.37 -1.08
N ALA A 32 22.83 24.34 -0.93
CA ALA A 32 22.38 22.98 -1.23
C ALA A 32 21.29 22.60 -0.21
N ALA A 33 20.02 22.66 -0.62
CA ALA A 33 18.96 21.92 0.05
C ALA A 33 19.47 20.50 0.28
N SER A 34 19.41 19.99 1.51
CA SER A 34 19.83 18.63 1.81
C SER A 34 19.22 17.68 0.79
N THR A 35 19.98 16.72 0.27
CA THR A 35 19.50 15.71 -0.69
C THR A 35 18.23 14.98 -0.22
N ASP A 36 17.97 14.96 1.09
CA ASP A 36 16.74 14.45 1.72
C ASP A 36 15.48 15.28 1.41
N GLY A 37 15.58 16.57 1.11
CA GLY A 37 14.45 17.43 0.74
C GLY A 37 13.79 17.06 -0.60
N GLN A 38 14.44 16.21 -1.40
CA GLN A 38 13.87 15.64 -2.63
C GLN A 38 13.11 14.32 -2.39
N ARG A 39 13.04 13.81 -1.15
CA ARG A 39 12.39 12.55 -0.77
C ARG A 39 11.71 12.67 0.60
N PRO A 40 10.55 13.33 0.69
CA PRO A 40 9.93 13.66 1.96
C PRO A 40 9.51 12.41 2.77
N GLU A 41 9.17 11.28 2.13
CA GLU A 41 8.84 10.05 2.84
C GLU A 41 10.07 9.40 3.49
N LEU A 42 11.21 9.34 2.78
CA LEU A 42 12.47 8.86 3.33
C LEU A 42 12.95 9.77 4.46
N ALA A 43 12.86 11.09 4.28
CA ALA A 43 13.21 12.07 5.31
C ALA A 43 12.36 11.91 6.57
N TYR A 44 11.04 11.75 6.41
CA TYR A 44 10.11 11.45 7.51
C TYR A 44 10.49 10.16 8.24
N LEU A 45 10.64 9.05 7.52
CA LEU A 45 10.93 7.75 8.13
C LEU A 45 12.27 7.74 8.87
N LYS A 46 13.30 8.43 8.33
CA LYS A 46 14.58 8.68 9.03
C LYS A 46 14.40 9.49 10.31
N GLN A 47 13.49 10.47 10.32
CA GLN A 47 13.25 11.28 11.50
C GLN A 47 12.56 10.47 12.60
N VAL A 48 11.49 9.76 12.25
CA VAL A 48 10.71 8.97 13.23
C VAL A 48 11.55 7.86 13.84
N ASN A 49 12.33 7.13 13.03
CA ASN A 49 13.21 6.05 13.51
C ASN A 49 14.44 6.57 14.29
N ARG A 50 14.73 7.88 14.27
CA ARG A 50 15.81 8.49 15.08
C ARG A 50 15.36 8.84 16.50
N TRP A 51 14.07 9.08 16.69
CA TRP A 51 13.51 9.48 17.98
C TRP A 51 13.51 8.31 18.97
N ARG A 52 13.09 7.14 18.51
CA ARG A 52 13.00 5.91 19.30
C ARG A 52 12.90 4.70 18.37
N PRO A 53 13.20 3.48 18.85
CA PRO A 53 12.84 2.26 18.13
C PRO A 53 11.32 2.26 17.82
N PRO A 54 10.91 1.95 16.58
CA PRO A 54 9.50 1.99 16.23
C PRO A 54 8.76 0.86 16.95
N SER A 55 7.62 1.20 17.58
CA SER A 55 6.72 0.20 18.18
C SER A 55 6.06 -0.69 17.14
N ASP A 56 5.91 -0.18 15.91
CA ASP A 56 5.46 -0.92 14.74
C ASP A 56 6.67 -1.28 13.85
N PRO A 57 7.05 -2.57 13.76
CA PRO A 57 8.09 -3.05 12.86
C PRO A 57 7.94 -2.60 11.39
N GLN A 58 6.72 -2.32 10.92
CA GLN A 58 6.48 -1.90 9.54
C GLN A 58 7.24 -0.61 9.21
N LEU A 59 7.35 0.34 10.14
CA LEU A 59 8.09 1.59 9.93
C LEU A 59 9.59 1.38 9.68
N LEU A 60 10.17 0.33 10.28
CA LEU A 60 11.56 -0.04 10.07
C LEU A 60 11.77 -0.59 8.65
N PHE A 61 10.88 -1.47 8.20
CA PHE A 61 10.98 -2.07 6.86
C PHE A 61 10.57 -1.11 5.75
N LEU A 62 9.62 -0.20 5.98
CA LEU A 62 9.33 0.91 5.08
C LEU A 62 10.58 1.78 4.88
N LEU A 63 11.29 2.12 5.96
CA LEU A 63 12.53 2.88 5.87
C LEU A 63 13.61 2.13 5.07
N MET A 64 13.79 0.84 5.34
CA MET A 64 14.72 -0.02 4.59
C MET A 64 14.35 -0.05 3.10
N ALA A 65 13.08 -0.23 2.77
CA ALA A 65 12.59 -0.25 1.40
C ALA A 65 12.80 1.10 0.70
N GLN A 66 12.57 2.23 1.39
CA GLN A 66 12.83 3.56 0.83
C GLN A 66 14.33 3.79 0.56
N PHE A 67 15.24 3.30 1.41
CA PHE A 67 16.68 3.36 1.11
C PHE A 67 17.05 2.52 -0.13
N ALA A 68 16.55 1.28 -0.21
CA ALA A 68 16.81 0.38 -1.33
C ALA A 68 16.26 0.95 -2.65
N ASN A 69 15.00 1.40 -2.63
CA ASN A 69 14.32 2.01 -3.78
C ASN A 69 14.99 3.33 -4.22
N ALA A 70 15.58 4.07 -3.28
CA ALA A 70 16.36 5.27 -3.57
C ALA A 70 17.78 4.99 -4.12
N GLY A 71 18.22 3.73 -4.20
CA GLY A 71 19.61 3.37 -4.53
C GLY A 71 20.61 3.73 -3.43
N ARG A 72 20.15 4.11 -2.22
CA ARG A 72 20.96 4.64 -1.11
C ARG A 72 21.32 3.56 -0.10
N HIS A 73 21.74 2.39 -0.57
CA HIS A 73 22.02 1.23 0.28
C HIS A 73 23.10 1.49 1.34
N ALA A 74 24.23 2.09 0.93
CA ALA A 74 25.34 2.40 1.84
C ALA A 74 24.91 3.32 2.99
N GLU A 75 24.19 4.40 2.66
CA GLU A 75 23.63 5.30 3.68
C GLU A 75 22.63 4.59 4.59
N GLY A 76 21.76 3.75 4.04
CA GLY A 76 20.81 2.98 4.85
C GLY A 76 21.53 2.03 5.83
N ILE A 77 22.60 1.37 5.39
CA ILE A 77 23.43 0.51 6.25
C ILE A 77 24.01 1.33 7.40
N ASP A 78 24.62 2.47 7.11
CA ASP A 78 25.20 3.36 8.13
C ASP A 78 24.14 3.89 9.09
N TYR A 79 22.97 4.28 8.56
CA TYR A 79 21.84 4.75 9.34
C TYR A 79 21.36 3.68 10.33
N PHE A 80 21.06 2.47 9.86
CA PHE A 80 20.53 1.41 10.72
C PHE A 80 21.56 0.93 11.74
N ASN A 81 22.84 0.84 11.38
CA ASN A 81 23.90 0.55 12.34
C ASN A 81 24.02 1.64 13.41
N GLY A 82 23.88 2.92 13.01
CA GLY A 82 23.88 4.04 13.95
C GLY A 82 22.71 4.00 14.92
N VAL A 83 21.51 3.71 14.44
CA VAL A 83 20.30 3.56 15.27
C VAL A 83 20.41 2.35 16.19
N LEU A 84 20.84 1.19 15.66
CA LEU A 84 21.06 -0.03 16.43
C LEU A 84 22.06 0.21 17.58
N LYS A 85 23.17 0.89 17.30
CA LYS A 85 24.17 1.26 18.32
C LYS A 85 23.62 2.25 19.34
N ARG A 86 22.83 3.22 18.90
CA ARG A 86 22.25 4.25 19.79
C ARG A 86 21.29 3.63 20.81
N PHE A 87 20.45 2.70 20.38
CA PHE A 87 19.39 2.11 21.21
C PHE A 87 19.74 0.71 21.72
N GLU A 88 20.98 0.25 21.60
CA GLU A 88 21.37 -1.14 21.89
C GLU A 88 20.91 -1.65 23.27
N ALA A 89 20.95 -0.78 24.29
CA ALA A 89 20.54 -1.09 25.66
C ALA A 89 19.01 -1.15 25.86
N GLU A 90 18.25 -0.54 24.94
CA GLU A 90 16.78 -0.45 24.97
C GLU A 90 16.11 -1.54 24.12
N LEU A 91 16.85 -2.16 23.19
CA LEU A 91 16.33 -3.15 22.26
C LEU A 91 16.36 -4.57 22.86
N ASP A 92 15.22 -5.24 22.83
CA ASP A 92 15.17 -6.70 23.01
C ASP A 92 15.74 -7.45 21.79
N ASP A 93 15.88 -8.76 21.93
CA ASP A 93 16.45 -9.62 20.89
C ASP A 93 15.62 -9.62 19.60
N THR A 94 14.29 -9.50 19.71
CA THR A 94 13.40 -9.42 18.56
C THR A 94 13.68 -8.15 17.76
N HIS A 95 13.72 -6.98 18.41
CA HIS A 95 14.00 -5.72 17.74
C HIS A 95 15.41 -5.71 17.15
N LYS A 96 16.43 -6.18 17.89
CA LYS A 96 17.80 -6.33 17.37
C LYS A 96 17.81 -7.16 16.09
N ALA A 97 17.10 -8.29 16.07
CA ALA A 97 17.00 -9.14 14.89
C ALA A 97 16.37 -8.43 13.67
N LEU A 98 15.36 -7.59 13.89
CA LEU A 98 14.75 -6.79 12.81
C LEU A 98 15.73 -5.76 12.24
N TYR A 99 16.50 -5.06 13.08
CA TYR A 99 17.56 -4.15 12.62
C TYR A 99 18.65 -4.88 11.82
N LEU A 100 19.13 -6.03 12.31
CA LEU A 100 20.12 -6.85 11.60
C LEU A 100 19.56 -7.34 10.25
N THR A 101 18.27 -7.69 10.20
CA THR A 101 17.59 -8.11 8.98
C THR A 101 17.52 -6.98 7.95
N ALA A 102 17.18 -5.76 8.36
CA ALA A 102 17.19 -4.59 7.49
C ALA A 102 18.60 -4.24 6.98
N VAL A 103 19.61 -4.29 7.85
CA VAL A 103 21.02 -4.09 7.44
C VAL A 103 21.44 -5.16 6.44
N ALA A 104 21.15 -6.43 6.70
CA ALA A 104 21.49 -7.52 5.79
C ALA A 104 20.82 -7.37 4.43
N SER A 105 19.55 -6.95 4.39
CA SER A 105 18.82 -6.67 3.15
C SER A 105 19.50 -5.59 2.31
N LEU A 106 19.83 -4.46 2.94
CA LEU A 106 20.53 -3.37 2.24
C LEU A 106 21.93 -3.77 1.78
N ARG A 107 22.65 -4.57 2.57
CA ARG A 107 23.95 -5.12 2.16
C ARG A 107 23.84 -6.07 0.98
N ALA A 108 22.79 -6.90 0.94
CA ALA A 108 22.53 -7.78 -0.20
C ALA A 108 22.28 -6.96 -1.48
N GLY A 109 21.46 -5.91 -1.40
CA GLY A 109 21.21 -4.99 -2.52
C GLY A 109 22.46 -4.22 -2.99
N HIS A 110 23.40 -3.92 -2.10
CA HIS A 110 24.65 -3.21 -2.41
C HIS A 110 25.79 -4.11 -2.92
N ALA A 111 25.61 -5.43 -2.93
CA ALA A 111 26.71 -6.37 -3.19
C ALA A 111 27.37 -6.16 -4.57
N ASP A 112 26.63 -5.68 -5.56
CA ASP A 112 27.14 -5.43 -6.91
C ASP A 112 28.01 -4.16 -7.03
N ASP A 113 27.86 -3.22 -6.10
CA ASP A 113 28.69 -2.00 -6.01
C ASP A 113 29.99 -2.25 -5.23
N VAL A 114 30.06 -3.35 -4.48
CA VAL A 114 31.26 -3.73 -3.73
C VAL A 114 32.32 -4.25 -4.70
N PHE A 115 33.54 -3.72 -4.55
CA PHE A 115 34.71 -4.11 -5.33
C PHE A 115 34.90 -5.63 -5.34
N LEU A 116 35.22 -6.18 -6.52
CA LEU A 116 35.18 -7.62 -6.78
C LEU A 116 35.99 -8.46 -5.77
N LEU A 117 37.17 -8.00 -5.35
CA LEU A 117 38.02 -8.72 -4.40
C LEU A 117 37.45 -8.75 -2.96
N ALA A 118 36.63 -7.76 -2.59
CA ALA A 118 36.00 -7.69 -1.27
C ALA A 118 34.61 -8.35 -1.24
N ARG A 119 34.00 -8.59 -2.41
CA ARG A 119 32.60 -9.03 -2.55
C ARG A 119 32.30 -10.37 -1.85
N ILE A 120 33.22 -11.33 -1.90
CA ILE A 120 33.02 -12.63 -1.25
C ILE A 120 32.93 -12.47 0.27
N GLY A 121 33.83 -11.68 0.88
CA GLY A 121 33.78 -11.37 2.31
C GLY A 121 32.50 -10.62 2.67
N TRP A 122 32.14 -9.63 1.86
CA TRP A 122 30.91 -8.86 2.03
C TRP A 122 29.66 -9.74 2.08
N VAL A 123 29.51 -10.68 1.13
CA VAL A 123 28.38 -11.62 1.10
C VAL A 123 28.38 -12.54 2.32
N ARG A 124 29.54 -13.10 2.70
CA ARG A 124 29.65 -13.94 3.91
C ARG A 124 29.24 -13.20 5.18
N ASP A 125 29.66 -11.96 5.32
CA ASP A 125 29.29 -11.14 6.49
C ASP A 125 27.80 -10.80 6.49
N THR A 126 27.21 -10.55 5.31
CA THR A 126 25.74 -10.39 5.18
C THR A 126 24.99 -11.64 5.64
N LEU A 127 25.46 -12.84 5.27
CA LEU A 127 24.86 -14.10 5.71
C LEU A 127 24.97 -14.31 7.23
N LYS A 128 26.12 -13.94 7.83
CA LYS A 128 26.29 -13.98 9.30
C LYS A 128 25.30 -13.07 10.04
N LEU A 129 24.99 -11.88 9.50
CA LEU A 129 23.99 -11.00 10.10
C LEU A 129 22.60 -11.65 10.10
N LEU A 130 22.25 -12.38 9.03
CA LEU A 130 21.00 -13.13 8.94
C LEU A 130 20.97 -14.31 9.91
N ASP A 131 22.09 -15.02 10.07
CA ASP A 131 22.20 -16.11 11.06
C ASP A 131 22.06 -15.59 12.49
N GLU A 132 22.66 -14.45 12.80
CA GLU A 132 22.53 -13.82 14.11
C GLU A 132 21.10 -13.32 14.36
N ALA A 133 20.45 -12.70 13.37
CA ALA A 133 19.05 -12.30 13.47
C ALA A 133 18.14 -13.52 13.72
N LYS A 134 18.38 -14.64 13.03
CA LYS A 134 17.65 -15.89 13.29
C LYS A 134 17.92 -16.41 14.69
N ARG A 135 19.18 -16.40 15.16
CA ARG A 135 19.56 -16.85 16.51
C ARG A 135 18.84 -16.06 17.60
N LEU A 136 18.81 -14.74 17.47
CA LEU A 136 18.14 -13.83 18.42
C LEU A 136 16.63 -14.09 18.51
N THR A 137 15.98 -14.46 17.40
CA THR A 137 14.56 -14.82 17.41
C THR A 137 14.29 -16.29 17.78
N GLY A 138 15.31 -17.05 18.19
CA GLY A 138 15.18 -18.50 18.41
C GLY A 138 14.80 -19.30 17.17
N GLY A 139 14.94 -18.70 15.97
CA GLY A 139 14.45 -19.27 14.71
C GLY A 139 12.94 -19.22 14.56
N GLU A 140 12.22 -18.38 15.30
CA GLU A 140 10.75 -18.25 15.21
C GLU A 140 10.30 -16.94 14.52
N GLY A 141 11.24 -16.05 14.19
CA GLY A 141 10.94 -14.81 13.49
C GLY A 141 10.58 -15.04 12.01
N PHE A 142 9.35 -14.71 11.61
CA PHE A 142 8.92 -14.86 10.22
C PHE A 142 9.75 -14.00 9.27
N ILE A 143 9.85 -12.69 9.54
CA ILE A 143 10.55 -11.75 8.67
C ILE A 143 12.05 -12.08 8.57
N THR A 144 12.67 -12.54 9.66
CA THR A 144 14.09 -12.93 9.69
C THR A 144 14.35 -14.15 8.81
N ARG A 145 13.51 -15.18 8.88
CA ARG A 145 13.57 -16.36 8.00
C ARG A 145 13.21 -16.04 6.57
N TRP A 146 12.18 -15.24 6.34
CA TRP A 146 11.78 -14.80 5.01
C TRP A 146 12.94 -14.11 4.30
N MET A 147 13.58 -13.13 4.94
CA MET A 147 14.74 -12.43 4.38
C MET A 147 15.94 -13.36 4.19
N SER A 148 16.22 -14.22 5.18
CA SER A 148 17.30 -15.21 5.08
C SER A 148 17.11 -16.13 3.88
N GLY A 149 15.92 -16.68 3.71
CA GLY A 149 15.56 -17.56 2.60
C GLY A 149 15.70 -16.87 1.24
N LEU A 150 15.15 -15.65 1.10
CA LEU A 150 15.23 -14.86 -0.13
C LEU A 150 16.67 -14.53 -0.52
N VAL A 151 17.49 -14.05 0.42
CA VAL A 151 18.89 -13.68 0.15
C VAL A 151 19.70 -14.93 -0.23
N ARG A 152 19.58 -16.01 0.56
CA ARG A 152 20.30 -17.27 0.30
C ARG A 152 19.89 -17.95 -1.01
N ALA A 153 18.64 -17.82 -1.43
CA ALA A 153 18.17 -18.36 -2.70
C ALA A 153 18.83 -17.67 -3.92
N GLN A 154 19.37 -16.47 -3.74
CA GLN A 154 19.93 -15.64 -4.80
C GLN A 154 21.46 -15.63 -4.84
N VAL A 155 22.15 -16.09 -3.80
CA VAL A 155 23.62 -16.13 -3.82
C VAL A 155 24.15 -17.21 -4.77
N PRO A 156 25.34 -17.02 -5.37
CA PRO A 156 25.96 -18.02 -6.23
C PRO A 156 26.13 -19.39 -5.56
N GLY A 157 26.00 -20.46 -6.34
CA GLY A 157 26.00 -21.83 -5.82
C GLY A 157 27.27 -22.25 -5.05
N PHE A 158 28.43 -21.60 -5.30
CA PHE A 158 29.67 -21.90 -4.58
C PHE A 158 29.65 -21.46 -3.10
N PHE A 159 28.66 -20.67 -2.66
CA PHE A 159 28.45 -20.38 -1.24
C PHE A 159 27.77 -21.52 -0.48
N GLY A 160 27.15 -22.50 -1.17
CA GLY A 160 26.52 -23.65 -0.52
C GLY A 160 25.21 -23.37 0.22
N GLU A 161 24.53 -22.27 -0.10
CA GLU A 161 23.41 -21.74 0.70
C GLU A 161 22.01 -22.25 0.31
N ARG A 162 21.92 -23.09 -0.72
CA ARG A 162 20.64 -23.53 -1.29
C ARG A 162 19.76 -24.31 -0.32
N ASP A 163 20.37 -25.18 0.49
CA ASP A 163 19.60 -26.02 1.44
C ASP A 163 19.08 -25.19 2.60
N ALA A 164 19.89 -24.24 3.11
CA ALA A 164 19.47 -23.28 4.11
C ALA A 164 18.35 -22.37 3.57
N ALA A 165 18.47 -21.91 2.32
CA ALA A 165 17.40 -21.15 1.66
C ALA A 165 16.09 -21.95 1.60
N MET A 166 16.15 -23.19 1.12
CA MET A 166 14.99 -24.08 1.03
C MET A 166 14.34 -24.30 2.40
N GLN A 167 15.14 -24.54 3.45
CA GLN A 167 14.65 -24.74 4.81
C GLN A 167 13.88 -23.51 5.33
N ASP A 168 14.45 -22.31 5.17
CA ASP A 168 13.82 -21.08 5.64
C ASP A 168 12.54 -20.76 4.87
N LEU A 169 12.54 -20.95 3.54
CA LEU A 169 11.37 -20.69 2.71
C LEU A 169 10.23 -21.68 2.96
N LEU A 170 10.52 -22.98 3.08
CA LEU A 170 9.50 -23.98 3.44
C LEU A 170 8.95 -23.74 4.85
N TRP A 171 9.78 -23.27 5.79
CA TRP A 171 9.30 -22.86 7.11
C TRP A 171 8.30 -21.70 6.99
N CYS A 172 8.57 -20.70 6.12
CA CYS A 172 7.66 -19.58 5.90
C CYS A 172 6.31 -20.03 5.31
N VAL A 173 6.31 -21.02 4.40
CA VAL A 173 5.07 -21.61 3.89
C VAL A 173 4.28 -22.30 5.00
N ALA A 174 4.96 -23.03 5.89
CA ALA A 174 4.33 -23.74 7.00
C ALA A 174 3.80 -22.80 8.10
N HIS A 175 4.32 -21.59 8.20
CA HIS A 175 3.97 -20.59 9.22
C HIS A 175 3.48 -19.28 8.58
N ALA A 176 2.71 -19.39 7.50
CA ALA A 176 2.16 -18.23 6.79
C ALA A 176 1.23 -17.38 7.67
N ASP A 177 0.68 -17.95 8.73
CA ASP A 177 -0.08 -17.26 9.78
C ASP A 177 0.77 -16.25 10.57
N LYS A 178 2.10 -16.46 10.63
CA LYS A 178 3.06 -15.52 11.25
C LYS A 178 3.53 -14.42 10.30
N ALA A 179 3.13 -14.44 9.03
CA ALA A 179 3.45 -13.38 8.09
C ALA A 179 2.74 -12.08 8.49
N PRO A 180 3.31 -10.89 8.19
CA PRO A 180 2.57 -9.63 8.35
C PRO A 180 1.23 -9.64 7.62
N HIS A 181 1.21 -10.26 6.43
CA HIS A 181 0.03 -10.67 5.67
C HIS A 181 0.45 -11.67 4.58
N LEU A 182 -0.52 -12.36 3.96
CA LEU A 182 -0.23 -13.42 2.98
C LEU A 182 0.49 -12.95 1.71
N GLY A 183 0.45 -11.65 1.39
CA GLY A 183 1.22 -11.04 0.30
C GLY A 183 2.72 -11.40 0.33
N TRP A 184 3.28 -11.55 1.54
CA TRP A 184 4.69 -11.90 1.75
C TRP A 184 5.06 -13.30 1.25
N ILE A 185 4.09 -14.21 1.19
CA ILE A 185 4.31 -15.59 0.75
C ILE A 185 4.53 -15.67 -0.76
N ARG A 186 4.12 -14.64 -1.53
CA ARG A 186 4.34 -14.57 -2.98
C ARG A 186 5.80 -14.80 -3.37
N GLU A 187 6.68 -14.07 -2.69
CA GLU A 187 8.13 -14.13 -2.91
C GLU A 187 8.71 -15.47 -2.45
N VAL A 188 8.15 -16.04 -1.39
CA VAL A 188 8.54 -17.38 -0.91
C VAL A 188 8.29 -18.41 -2.00
N TYR A 189 7.09 -18.41 -2.58
CA TYR A 189 6.75 -19.31 -3.69
C TYR A 189 7.63 -19.07 -4.91
N PHE A 190 7.86 -17.81 -5.29
CA PHE A 190 8.73 -17.46 -6.42
C PHE A 190 10.14 -18.04 -6.26
N HIS A 191 10.75 -17.89 -5.09
CA HIS A 191 12.09 -18.41 -4.82
C HIS A 191 12.14 -19.93 -4.64
N LEU A 192 11.11 -20.54 -4.07
CA LEU A 192 10.97 -22.01 -4.03
C LEU A 192 10.90 -22.60 -5.44
N ALA A 193 10.15 -21.97 -6.35
CA ALA A 193 10.07 -22.40 -7.74
C ALA A 193 11.46 -22.44 -8.40
N ALA A 194 12.26 -21.39 -8.21
CA ALA A 194 13.61 -21.30 -8.73
C ALA A 194 14.54 -22.37 -8.13
N LEU A 195 14.47 -22.62 -6.81
CA LEU A 195 15.29 -23.63 -6.15
C LEU A 195 14.94 -25.06 -6.60
N HIS A 196 13.64 -25.38 -6.72
CA HIS A 196 13.18 -26.67 -7.25
C HIS A 196 13.60 -26.87 -8.71
N ARG A 197 13.55 -25.83 -9.55
CA ARG A 197 14.03 -25.89 -10.94
C ARG A 197 15.53 -26.22 -10.99
N GLN A 198 16.33 -25.58 -10.13
CA GLN A 198 17.77 -25.86 -10.03
C GLN A 198 18.09 -27.30 -9.56
N ARG A 199 17.14 -27.97 -8.89
CA ARG A 199 17.25 -29.38 -8.48
C ARG A 199 16.69 -30.37 -9.50
N GLY A 200 16.11 -29.90 -10.61
CA GLY A 200 15.42 -30.74 -11.59
C GLY A 200 14.04 -31.24 -11.14
N GLU A 201 13.44 -30.60 -10.13
CA GLU A 201 12.15 -30.97 -9.55
C GLU A 201 11.00 -30.21 -10.23
N ASP A 202 10.82 -30.45 -11.53
CA ASP A 202 9.95 -29.65 -12.42
C ASP A 202 8.49 -29.52 -11.97
N VAL A 203 7.93 -30.57 -11.37
CA VAL A 203 6.53 -30.56 -10.90
C VAL A 203 6.38 -29.59 -9.73
N ALA A 204 7.30 -29.63 -8.78
CA ALA A 204 7.31 -28.71 -7.64
C ALA A 204 7.60 -27.27 -8.12
N ALA A 205 8.55 -27.11 -9.05
CA ALA A 205 8.88 -25.82 -9.63
C ALA A 205 7.64 -25.16 -10.29
N ARG A 206 6.92 -25.88 -11.15
CA ARG A 206 5.69 -25.38 -11.79
C ARG A 206 4.59 -25.05 -10.78
N ARG A 207 4.43 -25.88 -9.75
CA ARG A 207 3.44 -25.64 -8.69
C ARG A 207 3.72 -24.35 -7.94
N TYR A 208 4.95 -24.15 -7.48
CA TYR A 208 5.32 -22.93 -6.75
C TYR A 208 5.32 -21.70 -7.65
N GLN A 209 5.69 -21.83 -8.93
CA GLN A 209 5.58 -20.75 -9.90
C GLN A 209 4.12 -20.28 -10.02
N ALA A 210 3.17 -21.21 -10.20
CA ALA A 210 1.75 -20.89 -10.26
C ALA A 210 1.24 -20.23 -8.97
N LEU A 211 1.64 -20.74 -7.79
CA LEU A 211 1.28 -20.14 -6.49
C LEU A 211 1.86 -18.74 -6.29
N SER A 212 3.04 -18.45 -6.87
CA SER A 212 3.64 -17.12 -6.81
C SER A 212 2.87 -16.09 -7.64
N GLY A 213 2.03 -16.55 -8.58
CA GLY A 213 1.30 -15.65 -9.47
C GLY A 213 2.14 -14.99 -10.57
N PHE A 214 3.43 -15.28 -10.63
CA PHE A 214 4.31 -14.81 -11.70
C PHE A 214 4.45 -15.90 -12.76
N ASP A 215 4.39 -15.52 -14.03
CA ASP A 215 4.67 -16.37 -15.19
C ASP A 215 6.16 -16.36 -15.59
N THR A 216 6.91 -15.35 -15.14
CA THR A 216 8.34 -15.19 -15.45
C THR A 216 9.26 -15.93 -14.48
N GLU A 217 10.45 -16.33 -14.98
CA GLU A 217 11.52 -16.88 -14.14
C GLU A 217 12.38 -15.80 -13.46
N SER A 218 12.15 -14.53 -13.80
CA SER A 218 12.83 -13.43 -13.17
C SER A 218 12.10 -12.12 -13.30
N LYS A 219 12.16 -11.33 -12.24
CA LYS A 219 11.53 -10.03 -12.14
C LYS A 219 12.49 -8.99 -11.56
N PRO A 220 12.33 -7.70 -11.90
CA PRO A 220 13.20 -6.63 -11.43
C PRO A 220 12.81 -6.05 -10.06
N ALA A 221 11.63 -6.41 -9.53
CA ALA A 221 11.07 -5.86 -8.29
C ALA A 221 10.56 -6.98 -7.37
N THR A 222 10.53 -6.70 -6.06
CA THR A 222 9.97 -7.59 -5.03
C THR A 222 8.59 -7.09 -4.61
N PHE A 223 7.60 -7.97 -4.63
CA PHE A 223 6.21 -7.64 -4.32
C PHE A 223 5.70 -8.43 -3.11
N THR A 224 5.64 -7.76 -1.97
CA THR A 224 5.10 -8.28 -0.71
C THR A 224 3.64 -7.90 -0.49
N THR A 225 3.06 -7.02 -1.31
CA THR A 225 1.71 -6.45 -1.12
C THR A 225 0.56 -7.46 -1.04
N PRO A 226 -0.47 -7.21 -0.19
CA PRO A 226 -1.69 -8.01 -0.20
C PRO A 226 -2.64 -7.59 -1.34
N PHE A 227 -2.36 -6.47 -2.02
CA PHE A 227 -3.18 -5.96 -3.10
C PHE A 227 -3.12 -6.92 -4.28
N ALA A 228 -4.27 -7.10 -4.89
CA ALA A 228 -4.40 -7.90 -6.08
C ALA A 228 -5.37 -7.26 -7.07
N GLU A 229 -5.18 -7.61 -8.33
CA GLU A 229 -6.00 -7.16 -9.44
C GLU A 229 -6.32 -8.34 -10.36
N ASP A 230 -7.57 -8.40 -10.78
CA ASP A 230 -8.03 -9.24 -11.87
C ASP A 230 -8.85 -8.38 -12.84
N ALA A 231 -8.59 -8.50 -14.14
CA ALA A 231 -9.24 -7.64 -15.13
C ALA A 231 -10.77 -7.85 -15.21
N THR A 232 -11.30 -8.95 -14.70
CA THR A 232 -12.74 -9.27 -14.68
C THR A 232 -13.36 -8.77 -13.38
N VAL A 233 -12.76 -9.11 -12.24
CA VAL A 233 -13.33 -8.86 -10.91
C VAL A 233 -12.76 -7.64 -10.18
N GLY A 234 -11.84 -6.90 -10.80
CA GLY A 234 -11.25 -5.68 -10.27
C GLY A 234 -10.22 -5.91 -9.17
N HIS A 235 -10.00 -4.88 -8.37
CA HIS A 235 -9.02 -4.89 -7.29
C HIS A 235 -9.56 -5.47 -5.99
N THR A 236 -8.68 -6.14 -5.25
CA THR A 236 -8.91 -6.57 -3.87
C THR A 236 -7.74 -6.11 -2.99
N MET A 237 -8.03 -5.73 -1.75
CA MET A 237 -7.02 -5.19 -0.83
C MET A 237 -6.47 -6.23 0.14
N SER A 238 -7.06 -7.42 0.17
CA SER A 238 -6.63 -8.53 1.00
C SER A 238 -6.99 -9.89 0.39
N PRO A 239 -6.38 -10.97 0.90
CA PRO A 239 -6.90 -12.32 0.73
C PRO A 239 -8.33 -12.46 1.28
N ARG A 240 -9.07 -13.42 0.75
CA ARG A 240 -10.42 -13.76 1.24
C ARG A 240 -10.36 -14.26 2.68
N SER A 241 -11.17 -13.66 3.55
CA SER A 241 -11.33 -14.14 4.92
C SER A 241 -12.74 -13.85 5.46
N ILE A 242 -13.17 -14.67 6.41
CA ILE A 242 -14.40 -14.47 7.19
C ILE A 242 -13.99 -14.51 8.66
N ARG A 243 -14.24 -13.42 9.39
CA ARG A 243 -13.90 -13.28 10.81
C ARG A 243 -15.13 -12.91 11.63
N GLU A 244 -15.21 -13.43 12.84
CA GLU A 244 -16.20 -13.00 13.83
C GLU A 244 -15.58 -11.89 14.68
N VAL A 245 -16.03 -10.65 14.49
CA VAL A 245 -15.61 -9.50 15.32
C VAL A 245 -16.22 -9.62 16.70
N VAL A 246 -17.53 -9.90 16.74
CA VAL A 246 -18.27 -10.25 17.95
C VAL A 246 -18.78 -11.67 17.74
N PRO A 247 -18.31 -12.66 18.54
CA PRO A 247 -18.64 -14.07 18.34
C PRO A 247 -20.14 -14.33 18.16
N GLY A 248 -20.51 -14.95 17.05
CA GLY A 248 -21.88 -15.31 16.69
C GLY A 248 -22.82 -14.14 16.36
N THR A 249 -22.33 -12.90 16.36
CA THR A 249 -23.12 -11.68 16.20
C THR A 249 -22.64 -10.82 15.03
N VAL A 250 -21.36 -10.42 14.99
CA VAL A 250 -20.83 -9.52 13.94
C VAL A 250 -19.77 -10.24 13.14
N TYR A 251 -20.02 -10.42 11.84
CA TYR A 251 -19.11 -11.04 10.88
C TYR A 251 -18.51 -9.97 9.97
N LEU A 252 -17.21 -10.08 9.71
CA LEU A 252 -16.46 -9.29 8.75
C LEU A 252 -15.95 -10.20 7.64
N LEU A 253 -16.21 -9.83 6.39
CA LEU A 253 -15.67 -10.50 5.21
C LEU A 253 -14.77 -9.52 4.45
N SER A 254 -13.52 -9.93 4.24
CA SER A 254 -12.51 -9.14 3.53
C SER A 254 -12.02 -9.89 2.30
N GLY A 255 -11.54 -9.18 1.29
CA GLY A 255 -10.91 -9.76 0.10
C GLY A 255 -11.87 -10.39 -0.92
N PHE A 256 -13.18 -10.16 -0.78
CA PHE A 256 -14.15 -10.55 -1.81
C PHE A 256 -14.21 -9.54 -2.95
N GLU A 257 -13.84 -8.29 -2.68
CA GLU A 257 -13.82 -7.17 -3.62
C GLU A 257 -13.00 -5.98 -3.06
N PHE A 258 -13.30 -4.76 -3.50
CA PHE A 258 -12.63 -3.52 -3.11
C PHE A 258 -12.94 -3.11 -1.66
N THR A 259 -14.20 -3.28 -1.21
CA THR A 259 -14.68 -2.96 0.15
C THR A 259 -14.87 -4.20 1.02
N GLU A 260 -15.08 -4.00 2.31
CA GLU A 260 -15.46 -5.01 3.28
C GLU A 260 -16.98 -5.17 3.40
N TYR A 261 -17.41 -6.40 3.67
CA TYR A 261 -18.79 -6.67 4.07
C TYR A 261 -18.89 -6.94 5.56
N TYR A 262 -19.88 -6.33 6.20
CA TYR A 262 -20.28 -6.72 7.55
C TYR A 262 -21.69 -7.29 7.58
N PHE A 263 -21.86 -8.34 8.37
CA PHE A 263 -23.17 -8.91 8.64
C PHE A 263 -23.39 -9.02 10.15
N VAL A 264 -24.55 -8.56 10.61
CA VAL A 264 -24.96 -8.57 12.00
C VAL A 264 -26.15 -9.50 12.17
N VAL A 265 -25.99 -10.52 13.01
CA VAL A 265 -27.10 -11.37 13.47
C VAL A 265 -27.81 -10.64 14.62
N SER A 266 -29.10 -10.39 14.43
CA SER A 266 -29.96 -9.75 15.42
C SER A 266 -30.01 -10.50 16.77
N ALA A 267 -30.36 -9.79 17.84
CA ALA A 267 -30.38 -10.32 19.20
C ALA A 267 -31.34 -11.50 19.38
N ASP A 268 -32.50 -11.48 18.73
CA ASP A 268 -33.47 -12.59 18.71
C ASP A 268 -33.10 -13.71 17.73
N ARG A 269 -32.04 -13.49 16.94
CA ARG A 269 -31.47 -14.40 15.93
C ARG A 269 -32.40 -14.70 14.75
N ARG A 270 -33.40 -13.87 14.49
CA ARG A 270 -34.38 -14.06 13.41
C ARG A 270 -34.11 -13.24 12.17
N GLU A 271 -33.24 -12.25 12.27
CA GLU A 271 -32.89 -11.32 11.20
C GLU A 271 -31.37 -11.18 11.03
N LEU A 272 -30.93 -11.08 9.77
CA LEU A 272 -29.58 -10.71 9.38
C LEU A 272 -29.59 -9.29 8.80
N ILE A 273 -28.65 -8.46 9.26
CA ILE A 273 -28.47 -7.08 8.81
C ILE A 273 -27.13 -6.99 8.09
N ALA A 274 -27.10 -6.49 6.87
CA ALA A 274 -25.85 -6.12 6.21
C ALA A 274 -25.51 -4.65 6.51
N ILE A 275 -24.22 -4.38 6.67
CA ILE A 275 -23.68 -3.00 6.60
C ILE A 275 -23.04 -2.87 5.23
N ASP A 276 -23.56 -1.93 4.45
CA ASP A 276 -23.25 -1.69 3.04
C ASP A 276 -23.61 -2.85 2.10
N ALA A 277 -23.51 -2.59 0.80
CA ALA A 277 -23.88 -3.50 -0.26
C ALA A 277 -22.72 -3.86 -1.20
N GLY A 278 -21.54 -3.28 -1.01
CA GLY A 278 -20.38 -3.50 -1.88
C GLY A 278 -20.49 -2.83 -3.24
N THR A 279 -19.50 -3.10 -4.08
CA THR A 279 -19.27 -2.48 -5.39
C THR A 279 -20.08 -3.11 -6.50
N ARG A 280 -20.35 -4.42 -6.42
CA ARG A 280 -21.02 -5.17 -7.48
C ARG A 280 -21.93 -6.27 -6.93
N SER A 281 -22.90 -6.66 -7.74
CA SER A 281 -23.90 -7.67 -7.36
C SER A 281 -23.34 -9.10 -7.31
N ASP A 282 -22.38 -9.42 -8.16
CA ASP A 282 -21.73 -10.74 -8.21
C ASP A 282 -20.84 -10.99 -6.98
N THR A 283 -20.10 -9.98 -6.53
CA THR A 283 -19.26 -10.06 -5.33
C THR A 283 -20.07 -10.00 -4.04
N ALA A 284 -21.11 -9.17 -4.00
CA ALA A 284 -22.10 -9.18 -2.90
C ALA A 284 -22.72 -10.55 -2.71
N ARG A 285 -23.08 -11.20 -3.82
CA ARG A 285 -23.56 -12.58 -3.82
C ARG A 285 -22.52 -13.55 -3.30
N ALA A 286 -21.29 -13.48 -3.81
CA ALA A 286 -20.21 -14.37 -3.40
C ALA A 286 -19.91 -14.26 -1.90
N ALA A 287 -19.85 -13.04 -1.35
CA ALA A 287 -19.61 -12.79 0.07
C ALA A 287 -20.77 -13.33 0.92
N HIS A 288 -22.02 -13.01 0.58
CA HIS A 288 -23.19 -13.48 1.32
C HIS A 288 -23.33 -15.01 1.27
N GLU A 289 -23.14 -15.64 0.11
CA GLU A 289 -23.17 -17.10 -0.03
C GLU A 289 -22.02 -17.78 0.74
N ALA A 290 -20.81 -17.21 0.72
CA ALA A 290 -19.69 -17.72 1.49
C ALA A 290 -19.96 -17.67 3.00
N LEU A 291 -20.56 -16.59 3.51
CA LEU A 291 -20.96 -16.51 4.91
C LEU A 291 -22.02 -17.56 5.25
N ARG A 292 -23.05 -17.72 4.41
CA ARG A 292 -24.09 -18.74 4.61
C ARG A 292 -23.54 -20.17 4.58
N ALA A 293 -22.55 -20.44 3.73
CA ALA A 293 -21.87 -21.73 3.71
C ALA A 293 -21.06 -21.97 4.99
N ARG A 294 -20.40 -20.92 5.52
CA ARG A 294 -19.62 -20.99 6.76
C ARG A 294 -20.50 -21.13 8.00
N VAL A 295 -21.66 -20.46 8.00
CA VAL A 295 -22.62 -20.40 9.11
C VAL A 295 -24.03 -20.77 8.59
N PRO A 296 -24.35 -22.07 8.45
CA PRO A 296 -25.63 -22.51 7.90
C PRO A 296 -26.88 -22.07 8.69
N SER A 297 -26.69 -21.65 9.94
CA SER A 297 -27.76 -21.20 10.85
C SER A 297 -28.10 -19.71 10.73
N LEU A 298 -27.55 -19.00 9.73
CA LEU A 298 -27.86 -17.58 9.53
C LEU A 298 -29.36 -17.37 9.26
N PRO A 299 -29.99 -16.37 9.92
CA PRO A 299 -31.35 -15.96 9.59
C PRO A 299 -31.43 -15.29 8.21
N PRO A 300 -32.66 -15.09 7.67
CA PRO A 300 -32.87 -14.29 6.46
C PRO A 300 -32.33 -12.87 6.60
N LEU A 301 -31.76 -12.34 5.51
CA LEU A 301 -31.34 -10.94 5.42
C LEU A 301 -32.57 -10.06 5.20
N THR A 302 -32.82 -9.13 6.12
CA THR A 302 -34.02 -8.28 6.11
C THR A 302 -33.71 -6.80 6.00
N THR A 303 -32.48 -6.39 6.35
CA THR A 303 -32.09 -4.99 6.41
C THR A 303 -30.67 -4.80 5.85
N VAL A 304 -30.48 -3.72 5.09
CA VAL A 304 -29.16 -3.21 4.69
C VAL A 304 -29.04 -1.79 5.24
N LEU A 305 -28.09 -1.55 6.12
CA LEU A 305 -27.73 -0.22 6.61
C LEU A 305 -26.57 0.29 5.78
N VAL A 306 -26.74 1.44 5.13
CA VAL A 306 -25.73 2.03 4.25
C VAL A 306 -25.01 3.14 4.99
N THR A 307 -23.68 3.03 5.07
CA THR A 307 -22.80 4.02 5.69
C THR A 307 -22.73 5.28 4.84
N HIS A 308 -22.59 5.17 3.52
CA HIS A 308 -22.56 6.31 2.59
C HIS A 308 -22.87 5.84 1.16
N ALA A 309 -23.24 6.76 0.28
CA ALA A 309 -23.76 6.42 -1.05
C ALA A 309 -22.71 6.41 -2.16
N HIS A 310 -21.52 5.88 -1.88
CA HIS A 310 -20.46 5.66 -2.86
C HIS A 310 -20.60 4.34 -3.60
N TRP A 311 -19.98 4.28 -4.79
CA TRP A 311 -20.03 3.15 -5.71
C TRP A 311 -19.68 1.80 -5.07
N ASP A 312 -18.70 1.75 -4.16
CA ASP A 312 -18.29 0.56 -3.41
C ASP A 312 -19.19 0.22 -2.25
N HIS A 313 -20.11 1.10 -1.84
CA HIS A 313 -20.99 0.84 -0.71
C HIS A 313 -22.42 0.54 -1.15
N VAL A 314 -22.80 0.94 -2.37
CA VAL A 314 -24.17 0.74 -2.88
C VAL A 314 -24.26 -0.07 -4.18
N GLY A 315 -23.17 -0.29 -4.90
CA GLY A 315 -23.17 -0.96 -6.21
C GLY A 315 -23.71 -2.39 -6.22
N GLY A 316 -23.56 -3.15 -5.14
CA GLY A 316 -24.12 -4.51 -5.01
C GLY A 316 -25.60 -4.57 -4.61
N GLN A 317 -26.30 -3.44 -4.53
CA GLN A 317 -27.69 -3.40 -4.04
C GLN A 317 -28.66 -4.30 -4.81
N ARG A 318 -28.46 -4.53 -6.11
CA ARG A 318 -29.44 -5.27 -6.94
C ARG A 318 -29.51 -6.72 -6.50
N TYR A 319 -28.36 -7.30 -6.14
CA TYR A 319 -28.32 -8.63 -5.54
C TYR A 319 -29.16 -8.68 -4.26
N PHE A 320 -28.91 -7.78 -3.30
CA PHE A 320 -29.66 -7.79 -2.04
C PHE A 320 -31.15 -7.59 -2.26
N ARG A 321 -31.56 -6.63 -3.11
CA ARG A 321 -32.98 -6.41 -3.43
C ARG A 321 -33.65 -7.61 -4.10
N SER A 322 -32.89 -8.49 -4.75
CA SER A 322 -33.41 -9.72 -5.36
C SER A 322 -33.69 -10.85 -4.37
N LEU A 323 -33.24 -10.73 -3.11
CA LEU A 323 -33.48 -11.72 -2.07
C LEU A 323 -34.97 -11.76 -1.66
N ASN A 324 -35.37 -12.86 -1.02
CA ASN A 324 -36.71 -13.04 -0.48
C ASN A 324 -36.64 -13.42 1.01
N PRO A 325 -37.13 -12.57 1.94
CA PRO A 325 -37.74 -11.26 1.69
C PRO A 325 -36.74 -10.26 1.10
N SER A 326 -37.26 -9.26 0.37
CA SER A 326 -36.43 -8.17 -0.14
C SER A 326 -36.01 -7.28 1.05
N PRO A 327 -34.71 -7.07 1.30
CA PRO A 327 -34.23 -6.28 2.41
C PRO A 327 -34.60 -4.80 2.29
N ARG A 328 -34.87 -4.15 3.42
CA ARG A 328 -35.04 -2.69 3.49
C ARG A 328 -33.68 -2.01 3.52
N PHE A 329 -33.45 -1.08 2.61
CA PHE A 329 -32.26 -0.22 2.63
C PHE A 329 -32.52 1.03 3.48
N ILE A 330 -31.65 1.28 4.45
CA ILE A 330 -31.68 2.46 5.30
C ILE A 330 -30.39 3.23 5.08
N GLY A 331 -30.49 4.51 4.71
CA GLY A 331 -29.33 5.31 4.34
C GLY A 331 -29.59 6.80 4.50
N ARG A 332 -28.60 7.62 4.17
CA ARG A 332 -28.64 9.07 4.40
C ARG A 332 -29.57 9.79 3.44
N ALA A 333 -30.19 10.88 3.93
CA ALA A 333 -31.16 11.64 3.15
C ALA A 333 -30.53 12.44 2.00
N ASN A 334 -29.26 12.84 2.15
CA ASN A 334 -28.49 13.59 1.15
C ASN A 334 -27.68 12.71 0.17
N TYR A 335 -27.98 11.40 0.11
CA TYR A 335 -27.28 10.44 -0.76
C TYR A 335 -27.15 10.83 -2.25
N LYS A 336 -28.06 11.68 -2.75
CA LYS A 336 -28.07 12.11 -4.14
C LYS A 336 -26.89 12.99 -4.51
N ASP A 337 -26.32 13.70 -3.54
CA ASP A 337 -25.19 14.59 -3.77
C ASP A 337 -23.95 13.75 -4.11
N GLU A 338 -23.72 12.64 -3.40
CA GLU A 338 -22.62 11.72 -3.71
C GLU A 338 -22.84 10.94 -5.00
N LEU A 339 -24.07 10.47 -5.27
CA LEU A 339 -24.36 9.85 -6.58
C LEU A 339 -24.13 10.81 -7.75
N ALA A 340 -24.23 12.13 -7.53
CA ALA A 340 -23.92 13.12 -8.56
C ALA A 340 -22.40 13.24 -8.80
N HIS A 341 -21.58 13.11 -7.76
CA HIS A 341 -20.11 13.01 -7.90
C HIS A 341 -19.72 11.73 -8.65
N ASP A 342 -20.30 10.58 -8.30
CA ASP A 342 -20.07 9.30 -8.97
C ASP A 342 -20.43 9.36 -10.47
N ALA A 343 -21.51 10.08 -10.81
CA ALA A 343 -21.91 10.26 -12.20
C ALA A 343 -20.89 11.05 -13.04
N MET A 344 -20.00 11.82 -12.40
CA MET A 344 -18.93 12.58 -13.07
C MET A 344 -17.64 11.77 -13.24
N ALA A 345 -17.51 10.63 -12.54
CA ALA A 345 -16.31 9.81 -12.63
C ALA A 345 -16.14 9.19 -14.03
N ASN A 346 -14.89 9.06 -14.47
CA ASN A 346 -14.57 8.47 -15.77
C ASN A 346 -14.88 6.95 -15.75
N PRO A 347 -15.80 6.45 -16.59
CA PRO A 347 -16.16 5.03 -16.61
C PRO A 347 -14.97 4.09 -16.88
N ALA A 348 -13.99 4.51 -17.67
CA ALA A 348 -12.80 3.71 -17.94
C ALA A 348 -11.92 3.56 -16.69
N THR A 349 -11.82 4.61 -15.88
CA THR A 349 -11.13 4.56 -14.58
C THR A 349 -11.86 3.62 -13.63
N LEU A 350 -13.19 3.72 -13.51
CA LEU A 350 -13.97 2.83 -12.65
C LEU A 350 -13.86 1.36 -13.10
N GLN A 351 -13.90 1.07 -14.40
CA GLN A 351 -13.68 -0.29 -14.92
C GLN A 351 -12.27 -0.81 -14.63
N ARG A 352 -11.25 0.05 -14.62
CA ARG A 352 -9.90 -0.34 -14.22
C ARG A 352 -9.87 -0.77 -12.75
N PHE A 353 -10.56 -0.03 -11.88
CA PHE A 353 -10.58 -0.33 -10.45
C PHE A 353 -11.50 -1.52 -10.09
N PHE A 354 -12.65 -1.64 -10.74
CA PHE A 354 -13.72 -2.57 -10.33
C PHE A 354 -13.99 -3.66 -11.35
N GLY A 355 -13.17 -3.78 -12.39
CA GLY A 355 -13.30 -4.82 -13.40
C GLY A 355 -14.48 -4.60 -14.35
N LYS A 356 -14.59 -5.52 -15.31
CA LYS A 356 -15.54 -5.42 -16.44
C LYS A 356 -17.01 -5.60 -16.05
N GLU A 357 -17.25 -6.28 -14.94
CA GLU A 357 -18.61 -6.53 -14.43
C GLU A 357 -19.16 -5.34 -13.61
N PHE A 358 -18.37 -4.27 -13.43
CA PHE A 358 -18.84 -3.06 -12.78
C PHE A 358 -19.76 -2.25 -13.70
N HIS A 359 -20.93 -1.88 -13.17
CA HIS A 359 -21.91 -1.08 -13.88
C HIS A 359 -22.31 0.13 -13.06
N LEU A 360 -21.86 1.32 -13.49
CA LEU A 360 -22.22 2.59 -12.85
C LEU A 360 -23.75 2.80 -12.76
N ALA A 361 -24.53 2.26 -13.70
CA ALA A 361 -25.99 2.32 -13.65
C ALA A 361 -26.58 1.63 -12.40
N ASP A 362 -25.93 0.59 -11.88
CA ASP A 362 -26.37 -0.09 -10.66
C ASP A 362 -26.18 0.83 -9.45
N VAL A 363 -25.07 1.55 -9.38
CA VAL A 363 -24.79 2.59 -8.37
C VAL A 363 -25.82 3.72 -8.45
N LEU A 364 -25.98 4.35 -9.63
CA LEU A 364 -26.85 5.51 -9.82
C LEU A 364 -28.35 5.21 -9.59
N SER A 365 -28.73 3.92 -9.65
CA SER A 365 -30.09 3.47 -9.34
C SER A 365 -30.39 3.39 -7.83
N TYR A 366 -29.40 3.58 -6.95
CA TYR A 366 -29.54 3.44 -5.50
C TYR A 366 -30.54 4.42 -4.90
N ARG A 367 -31.48 3.90 -4.11
CA ARG A 367 -32.46 4.68 -3.35
C ARG A 367 -32.67 4.05 -1.97
N PRO A 368 -32.43 4.76 -0.86
CA PRO A 368 -32.80 4.23 0.45
C PRO A 368 -34.33 4.12 0.57
N ASP A 369 -34.81 3.03 1.17
CA ASP A 369 -36.24 2.84 1.50
C ASP A 369 -36.62 3.66 2.74
N VAL A 370 -35.64 3.93 3.62
CA VAL A 370 -35.76 4.83 4.77
C VAL A 370 -34.58 5.80 4.77
N MET A 371 -34.88 7.09 4.77
CA MET A 371 -33.88 8.16 4.79
C MET A 371 -33.62 8.63 6.23
N ILE A 372 -32.35 8.84 6.56
CA ILE A 372 -31.88 9.36 7.85
C ILE A 372 -31.28 10.74 7.63
N ASP A 373 -31.83 11.76 8.29
CA ASP A 373 -31.37 13.16 8.24
C ASP A 373 -30.97 13.72 9.61
N ARG A 374 -31.23 12.96 10.68
CA ARG A 374 -30.91 13.29 12.08
C ARG A 374 -30.56 12.02 12.86
N PRO A 375 -29.90 12.14 14.02
CA PRO A 375 -29.69 11.01 14.93
C PRO A 375 -30.98 10.22 15.13
N THR A 376 -30.93 8.91 14.86
CA THR A 376 -32.11 8.04 14.84
C THR A 376 -31.79 6.72 15.54
N GLU A 377 -32.63 6.33 16.50
CA GLU A 377 -32.60 4.99 17.08
C GLU A 377 -33.42 4.03 16.20
N LEU A 378 -32.85 2.87 15.92
CA LEU A 378 -33.46 1.81 15.13
C LEU A 378 -33.35 0.48 15.88
N ILE A 379 -34.42 -0.31 15.88
CA ILE A 379 -34.41 -1.68 16.44
C ILE A 379 -34.74 -2.68 15.32
N VAL A 380 -33.88 -3.68 15.13
CA VAL A 380 -34.05 -4.78 14.16
C VAL A 380 -33.78 -6.11 14.86
N GLY A 381 -34.75 -7.04 14.87
CA GLY A 381 -34.66 -8.31 15.59
C GLY A 381 -34.20 -8.20 17.05
N GLY A 382 -34.59 -7.11 17.74
CA GLY A 382 -34.19 -6.81 19.12
C GLY A 382 -32.79 -6.22 19.31
N THR A 383 -32.00 -6.06 18.24
CA THR A 383 -30.73 -5.31 18.29
C THR A 383 -31.00 -3.82 18.13
N ARG A 384 -30.45 -2.99 19.02
CA ARG A 384 -30.51 -1.53 18.95
C ARG A 384 -29.34 -0.98 18.13
N PHE A 385 -29.65 -0.06 17.24
CA PHE A 385 -28.71 0.72 16.45
C PHE A 385 -28.97 2.21 16.67
N GLU A 386 -27.90 2.98 16.81
CA GLU A 386 -27.93 4.44 16.74
C GLU A 386 -27.32 4.86 15.40
N LEU A 387 -28.12 5.49 14.54
CA LEU A 387 -27.73 5.98 13.23
C LEU A 387 -27.42 7.47 13.34
N LEU A 388 -26.17 7.86 13.13
CA LEU A 388 -25.67 9.21 13.42
C LEU A 388 -25.12 9.86 12.14
N PRO A 389 -25.88 10.76 11.50
CA PRO A 389 -25.39 11.52 10.36
C PRO A 389 -24.13 12.32 10.67
N THR A 390 -23.14 12.23 9.78
CA THR A 390 -21.88 12.98 9.84
C THR A 390 -21.46 13.44 8.43
N ARG A 391 -20.32 14.13 8.32
CA ARG A 391 -19.75 14.51 7.00
C ARG A 391 -18.48 13.75 6.65
N GLY A 392 -17.88 13.03 7.59
CA GLY A 392 -16.67 12.24 7.36
C GLY A 392 -15.49 12.99 6.73
N GLY A 393 -14.41 12.29 6.46
CA GLY A 393 -13.30 12.78 5.64
C GLY A 393 -13.51 12.60 4.14
N GLU A 394 -14.45 11.74 3.77
CA GLU A 394 -14.55 11.14 2.45
C GLU A 394 -15.82 11.60 1.71
N THR A 395 -17.00 11.36 2.27
CA THR A 395 -18.30 11.79 1.72
C THR A 395 -19.15 12.61 2.71
N ASP A 396 -19.81 13.65 2.22
CA ASP A 396 -20.70 14.51 3.01
C ASP A 396 -21.97 13.76 3.48
N ASP A 397 -22.31 12.63 2.87
CA ASP A 397 -23.39 11.75 3.29
C ASP A 397 -22.98 10.63 4.25
N ALA A 398 -21.77 10.63 4.85
CA ALA A 398 -21.33 9.57 5.77
C ALA A 398 -22.20 9.35 7.03
N LEU A 399 -22.52 8.11 7.37
CA LEU A 399 -23.35 7.70 8.51
C LEU A 399 -22.57 6.78 9.44
N LEU A 400 -22.46 7.18 10.72
CA LEU A 400 -21.98 6.26 11.75
C LEU A 400 -23.13 5.36 12.19
N ILE A 401 -22.86 4.06 12.28
CA ILE A 401 -23.82 3.05 12.73
C ILE A 401 -23.27 2.44 14.03
N HIS A 402 -23.89 2.79 15.15
CA HIS A 402 -23.42 2.39 16.47
C HIS A 402 -24.33 1.32 17.08
N MET A 403 -23.72 0.24 17.58
CA MET A 403 -24.36 -0.81 18.37
C MET A 403 -23.88 -0.71 19.83
N PRO A 404 -24.58 0.05 20.68
CA PRO A 404 -24.09 0.38 22.02
C PRO A 404 -23.92 -0.86 22.93
N GLU A 405 -24.79 -1.87 22.81
CA GLU A 405 -24.71 -3.08 23.65
C GLU A 405 -23.48 -3.93 23.35
N GLN A 406 -23.06 -3.98 22.09
CA GLN A 406 -21.87 -4.71 21.65
C GLN A 406 -20.61 -3.83 21.64
N GLY A 407 -20.76 -2.51 21.84
CA GLY A 407 -19.69 -1.54 21.73
C GLY A 407 -19.06 -1.51 20.33
N VAL A 408 -19.86 -1.73 19.29
CA VAL A 408 -19.40 -1.75 17.88
C VAL A 408 -19.80 -0.46 17.21
N LEU A 409 -18.87 0.17 16.50
CA LEU A 409 -19.13 1.33 15.66
C LEU A 409 -18.65 1.03 14.24
N PHE A 410 -19.59 0.97 13.29
CA PHE A 410 -19.27 0.99 11.87
C PHE A 410 -19.12 2.44 11.45
N VAL A 411 -17.97 2.75 10.85
CA VAL A 411 -17.60 4.11 10.49
C VAL A 411 -17.59 4.36 8.99
N GLY A 412 -17.81 3.33 8.16
CA GLY A 412 -17.64 3.43 6.72
C GLY A 412 -16.27 4.04 6.40
N ASP A 413 -16.30 5.11 5.61
CA ASP A 413 -15.09 5.73 5.05
C ASP A 413 -14.80 7.12 5.62
N ILE A 414 -15.35 7.48 6.78
CA ILE A 414 -15.03 8.76 7.42
C ILE A 414 -13.52 8.98 7.64
N LEU A 415 -12.75 7.90 7.67
CA LEU A 415 -11.32 7.83 7.93
C LEU A 415 -10.67 7.00 6.83
N MET A 416 -10.25 7.67 5.76
CA MET A 416 -9.49 7.06 4.68
C MET A 416 -8.09 7.67 4.60
N PRO A 417 -7.09 6.94 4.08
CA PRO A 417 -5.80 7.53 3.71
C PRO A 417 -5.91 8.73 2.77
N TYR A 418 -7.05 8.89 2.10
CA TYR A 418 -7.39 9.93 1.14
C TYR A 418 -8.58 10.75 1.66
N LEU A 419 -8.69 12.00 1.24
CA LEU A 419 -9.87 12.83 1.51
C LEU A 419 -10.72 12.83 0.25
N GLY A 420 -11.78 12.04 0.27
CA GLY A 420 -12.56 11.67 -0.92
C GLY A 420 -11.84 10.66 -1.80
N ALA A 421 -12.55 10.06 -2.74
CA ALA A 421 -11.95 9.27 -3.78
C ALA A 421 -11.01 10.15 -4.64
N PRO A 422 -9.79 9.71 -4.98
CA PRO A 422 -8.77 10.56 -5.62
C PRO A 422 -9.13 11.15 -6.99
N PHE A 423 -10.26 10.76 -7.58
CA PHE A 423 -10.69 11.14 -8.93
C PHE A 423 -11.93 12.03 -8.96
N VAL A 424 -12.47 12.38 -7.79
CA VAL A 424 -13.66 13.23 -7.62
C VAL A 424 -13.37 14.35 -6.62
N GLU A 425 -14.01 15.49 -6.84
CA GLU A 425 -13.82 16.72 -6.04
C GLU A 425 -14.71 16.73 -4.79
N GLU A 426 -14.49 15.73 -3.94
CA GLU A 426 -15.20 15.55 -2.66
C GLU A 426 -14.23 15.51 -1.47
N GLY A 427 -14.71 15.16 -0.29
CA GLY A 427 -13.90 15.03 0.92
C GLY A 427 -13.66 16.34 1.66
N SER A 428 -13.54 16.21 2.99
CA SER A 428 -13.52 17.35 3.90
C SER A 428 -12.54 17.13 5.05
N VAL A 429 -11.50 17.98 5.12
CA VAL A 429 -10.61 17.97 6.30
C VAL A 429 -11.38 18.31 7.57
N ASP A 430 -12.27 19.29 7.52
CA ASP A 430 -13.05 19.69 8.70
C ASP A 430 -14.05 18.61 9.09
N GLY A 431 -14.65 17.94 8.09
CA GLY A 431 -15.50 16.77 8.30
C GLY A 431 -14.74 15.62 8.97
N LEU A 432 -13.53 15.29 8.50
CA LEU A 432 -12.65 14.29 9.11
C LEU A 432 -12.39 14.61 10.58
N LEU A 433 -11.97 15.84 10.88
CA LEU A 433 -11.62 16.25 12.25
C LEU A 433 -12.84 16.25 13.18
N ALA A 434 -14.03 16.58 12.67
CA ALA A 434 -15.28 16.50 13.43
C ALA A 434 -15.74 15.04 13.63
N ALA A 435 -15.57 14.18 12.63
CA ALA A 435 -15.88 12.76 12.72
C ALA A 435 -15.01 12.06 13.78
N ILE A 436 -13.73 12.43 13.90
CA ILE A 436 -12.86 11.95 14.99
C ILE A 436 -13.43 12.31 16.37
N ASP A 437 -13.96 13.53 16.57
CA ASP A 437 -14.60 13.90 17.86
C ASP A 437 -15.83 13.04 18.16
N GLN A 438 -16.63 12.74 17.13
CA GLN A 438 -17.82 11.90 17.29
C GLN A 438 -17.43 10.46 17.66
N VAL A 439 -16.46 9.88 16.96
CA VAL A 439 -15.92 8.54 17.26
C VAL A 439 -15.37 8.48 18.69
N HIS A 440 -14.61 9.51 19.11
CA HIS A 440 -14.12 9.62 20.48
C HIS A 440 -15.25 9.64 21.50
N ALA A 441 -16.30 10.44 21.26
CA ALA A 441 -17.43 10.58 22.18
C ALA A 441 -18.19 9.27 22.42
N LEU A 442 -18.29 8.41 21.39
CA LEU A 442 -18.99 7.12 21.46
C LEU A 442 -18.20 6.03 22.19
N LYS A 443 -16.86 6.18 22.29
CA LYS A 443 -15.95 5.22 22.96
C LYS A 443 -16.19 3.76 22.56
N PRO A 444 -16.20 3.44 21.25
CA PRO A 444 -16.44 2.07 20.81
C PRO A 444 -15.34 1.13 21.28
N ARG A 445 -15.72 -0.11 21.56
CA ARG A 445 -14.80 -1.23 21.79
C ARG A 445 -14.25 -1.77 20.47
N HIS A 446 -15.09 -1.79 19.43
CA HIS A 446 -14.75 -2.23 18.09
C HIS A 446 -15.02 -1.10 17.09
N LEU A 447 -13.98 -0.67 16.39
CA LEU A 447 -14.06 0.32 15.32
C LEU A 447 -13.95 -0.43 13.98
N LEU A 448 -15.02 -0.41 13.18
CA LEU A 448 -15.13 -1.18 11.95
C LEU A 448 -15.27 -0.26 10.74
N HIS A 449 -14.29 -0.32 9.85
CA HIS A 449 -14.13 0.57 8.70
C HIS A 449 -14.66 -0.06 7.40
N GLY A 450 -14.99 0.77 6.40
CA GLY A 450 -15.39 0.29 5.07
C GLY A 450 -14.27 -0.44 4.32
N HIS A 451 -13.02 0.01 4.49
CA HIS A 451 -11.83 -0.62 3.89
C HIS A 451 -10.80 -1.11 4.93
N GLU A 452 -11.08 -2.17 5.71
CA GLU A 452 -10.21 -2.61 6.83
C GLU A 452 -8.73 -2.76 6.44
N PRO A 453 -8.36 -3.39 5.31
CA PRO A 453 -6.96 -3.52 4.92
C PRO A 453 -6.24 -2.17 4.76
N LEU A 454 -6.95 -1.11 4.36
CA LEU A 454 -6.42 0.24 4.16
C LEU A 454 -6.46 1.09 5.42
N THR A 455 -7.42 0.81 6.30
CA THR A 455 -7.80 1.67 7.42
C THR A 455 -7.48 1.07 8.77
N ARG A 456 -7.00 -0.18 8.85
CA ARG A 456 -6.58 -0.83 10.10
C ARG A 456 -5.48 -0.09 10.86
N ILE A 457 -4.75 0.77 10.16
CA ILE A 457 -3.79 1.71 10.77
C ILE A 457 -4.51 2.70 11.71
N PHE A 458 -5.80 2.98 11.48
CA PHE A 458 -6.73 3.75 12.31
C PHE A 458 -7.38 2.89 13.40
N SER A 459 -6.54 2.40 14.32
CA SER A 459 -6.88 1.24 15.16
C SER A 459 -7.60 1.55 16.48
N SER A 460 -7.56 2.78 16.98
CA SER A 460 -8.16 3.12 18.28
C SER A 460 -8.54 4.60 18.39
N THR A 461 -9.49 4.91 19.27
CA THR A 461 -9.89 6.28 19.60
C THR A 461 -8.72 7.12 20.12
N ALA A 462 -7.90 6.56 21.01
CA ALA A 462 -6.73 7.26 21.56
C ALA A 462 -5.72 7.65 20.47
N MET A 463 -5.47 6.76 19.50
CA MET A 463 -4.61 7.08 18.37
C MET A 463 -5.25 8.15 17.47
N LEU A 464 -6.56 8.06 17.20
CA LEU A 464 -7.28 9.07 16.42
C LEU A 464 -7.23 10.46 17.06
N ASP A 465 -7.31 10.56 18.39
CA ASP A 465 -7.19 11.82 19.12
C ASP A 465 -5.81 12.44 18.92
N ASP A 466 -4.73 11.65 19.01
CA ASP A 466 -3.37 12.12 18.75
C ASP A 466 -3.22 12.52 17.27
N LEU A 467 -3.68 11.65 16.36
CA LEU A 467 -3.67 11.91 14.91
C LEU A 467 -4.33 13.25 14.59
N LYS A 468 -5.50 13.51 15.17
CA LYS A 468 -6.22 14.78 15.00
C LYS A 468 -5.34 15.99 15.35
N VAL A 469 -4.61 15.96 16.47
CA VAL A 469 -3.68 17.03 16.85
C VAL A 469 -2.64 17.26 15.75
N GLN A 470 -2.08 16.18 15.22
CA GLN A 470 -1.07 16.23 14.15
C GLN A 470 -1.65 16.77 12.83
N LEU A 471 -2.87 16.35 12.46
CA LEU A 471 -3.54 16.79 11.23
C LEU A 471 -3.97 18.27 11.31
N VAL A 472 -4.40 18.75 12.48
CA VAL A 472 -4.68 20.19 12.69
C VAL A 472 -3.43 21.03 12.46
N TRP A 473 -2.28 20.59 12.95
CA TRP A 473 -1.01 21.26 12.68
C TRP A 473 -0.69 21.26 11.18
N LEU A 474 -0.77 20.09 10.53
CA LEU A 474 -0.50 19.96 9.09
C LEU A 474 -1.42 20.87 8.26
N ARG A 475 -2.72 20.88 8.55
CA ARG A 475 -3.69 21.77 7.89
C ARG A 475 -3.26 23.23 7.97
N ASN A 476 -2.87 23.69 9.16
CA ASN A 476 -2.48 25.09 9.35
C ASN A 476 -1.18 25.44 8.60
N GLU A 477 -0.20 24.53 8.56
CA GLU A 477 1.04 24.76 7.81
C GLU A 477 0.83 24.76 6.30
N VAL A 478 0.00 23.86 5.77
CA VAL A 478 -0.33 23.81 4.34
C VAL A 478 -1.07 25.08 3.93
N LEU A 479 -2.12 25.48 4.66
CA LEU A 479 -2.86 26.71 4.37
C LEU A 479 -1.97 27.96 4.44
N ARG A 480 -1.03 28.01 5.40
CA ARG A 480 -0.04 29.09 5.46
C ARG A 480 0.88 29.08 4.24
N ALA A 481 1.33 27.91 3.80
CA ALA A 481 2.19 27.78 2.64
C ALA A 481 1.48 28.20 1.34
N VAL A 482 0.22 27.77 1.14
CA VAL A 482 -0.63 28.19 0.02
C VAL A 482 -0.80 29.71 0.02
N LYS A 483 -1.18 30.31 1.16
CA LYS A 483 -1.32 31.77 1.31
C LYS A 483 -0.03 32.53 0.99
N ASN A 484 1.13 31.94 1.29
CA ASN A 484 2.45 32.52 1.06
C ASN A 484 2.98 32.27 -0.37
N GLY A 485 2.16 31.77 -1.29
CA GLY A 485 2.57 31.62 -2.67
C GLY A 485 3.43 30.39 -2.95
N ARG A 486 3.46 29.38 -2.06
CA ARG A 486 4.26 28.16 -2.29
C ARG A 486 3.59 27.27 -3.34
N GLU A 487 4.41 26.63 -4.18
CA GLU A 487 3.96 25.61 -5.13
C GLU A 487 3.64 24.29 -4.41
N ARG A 488 2.69 23.51 -4.95
CA ARG A 488 2.28 22.21 -4.39
C ARG A 488 3.48 21.28 -4.14
N GLY A 489 4.36 21.14 -5.15
CA GLY A 489 5.57 20.32 -5.05
C GLY A 489 6.55 20.79 -3.97
N ALA A 490 6.63 22.11 -3.73
CA ALA A 490 7.48 22.66 -2.67
C ALA A 490 6.93 22.38 -1.27
N ILE A 491 5.60 22.31 -1.11
CA ILE A 491 4.95 21.95 0.16
C ILE A 491 5.22 20.48 0.50
N HIS A 492 5.11 19.58 -0.49
CA HIS A 492 5.49 18.17 -0.33
C HIS A 492 6.97 18.02 0.03
N ALA A 493 7.86 18.71 -0.71
CA ALA A 493 9.30 18.69 -0.46
C ALA A 493 9.72 19.26 0.91
N ALA A 494 8.86 20.04 1.57
CA ALA A 494 9.14 20.62 2.88
C ALA A 494 9.19 19.57 4.01
N ASN A 495 8.75 18.32 3.76
CA ASN A 495 8.69 17.24 4.75
C ASN A 495 8.04 17.73 6.05
N LEU A 496 6.78 18.16 5.98
CA LEU A 496 6.06 18.72 7.12
C LEU A 496 5.88 17.65 8.21
N VAL A 497 6.58 17.82 9.34
CA VAL A 497 6.52 16.95 10.53
C VAL A 497 6.11 17.78 11.74
N PRO A 498 5.02 17.45 12.43
CA PRO A 498 4.54 18.22 13.57
C PRO A 498 5.54 18.16 14.74
N PRO A 499 5.78 19.29 15.44
CA PRO A 499 6.66 19.31 16.63
C PRO A 499 6.16 18.43 17.79
N THR A 500 4.86 18.14 17.83
CA THR A 500 4.24 17.28 18.85
C THR A 500 4.42 15.80 18.56
N LEU A 501 4.68 15.42 17.31
CA LEU A 501 4.76 14.02 16.87
C LEU A 501 5.84 13.24 17.64
N GLU A 502 7.01 13.85 17.86
CA GLU A 502 8.11 13.22 18.61
C GLU A 502 7.73 12.86 20.05
N ARG A 503 6.81 13.60 20.68
CA ARG A 503 6.39 13.38 22.08
C ARG A 503 5.10 12.58 22.20
N GLY A 504 4.38 12.40 21.09
CA GLY A 504 3.12 11.65 21.03
C GLY A 504 3.30 10.14 21.13
N ASP A 505 2.19 9.45 20.93
CA ASP A 505 2.15 7.99 20.84
C ASP A 505 2.77 7.55 19.50
N SER A 506 3.70 6.60 19.53
CA SER A 506 4.34 6.11 18.31
C SER A 506 3.39 5.36 17.37
N SER A 507 2.20 4.97 17.83
CA SER A 507 1.14 4.38 17.01
C SER A 507 0.65 5.31 15.89
N VAL A 508 0.77 6.64 16.07
CA VAL A 508 0.29 7.64 15.09
C VAL A 508 1.22 7.79 13.88
N HIS A 509 2.48 7.34 13.98
CA HIS A 509 3.51 7.66 12.99
C HIS A 509 3.19 7.13 11.58
N LEU A 510 2.64 5.92 11.47
CA LEU A 510 2.26 5.36 10.18
C LEU A 510 1.01 6.04 9.62
N ALA A 511 -0.01 6.23 10.46
CA ALA A 511 -1.25 6.92 10.09
C ALA A 511 -0.98 8.35 9.56
N TYR A 512 -0.11 9.10 10.24
CA TYR A 512 0.29 10.43 9.80
C TYR A 512 1.01 10.40 8.44
N LEU A 513 1.97 9.48 8.25
CA LEU A 513 2.68 9.34 6.96
C LEU A 513 1.72 9.06 5.80
N VAL A 514 0.79 8.13 6.02
CA VAL A 514 -0.17 7.69 5.00
C VAL A 514 -1.13 8.82 4.58
N LEU A 515 -1.58 9.64 5.54
CA LEU A 515 -2.49 10.76 5.28
C LEU A 515 -1.81 12.01 4.73
N ARG A 516 -0.55 12.27 5.13
CA ARG A 516 0.09 13.58 4.96
C ARG A 516 0.02 14.09 3.53
N GLU A 517 0.45 13.28 2.57
CA GLU A 517 0.55 13.71 1.17
C GLU A 517 -0.84 13.98 0.56
N ASN A 518 -1.83 13.14 0.90
CA ASN A 518 -3.18 13.27 0.37
C ASN A 518 -3.90 14.49 0.98
N LEU A 519 -3.65 14.78 2.25
CA LEU A 519 -4.17 15.97 2.91
C LEU A 519 -3.52 17.25 2.36
N ILE A 520 -2.20 17.23 2.08
CA ILE A 520 -1.53 18.33 1.36
C ILE A 520 -2.19 18.57 0.00
N ASN A 521 -2.41 17.50 -0.78
CA ASN A 521 -3.03 17.61 -2.10
C ASN A 521 -4.44 18.20 -2.01
N ARG A 522 -5.31 17.65 -1.16
CA ARG A 522 -6.70 18.10 -1.03
C ARG A 522 -6.78 19.56 -0.55
N LEU A 523 -6.02 19.93 0.47
CA LEU A 523 -6.00 21.31 0.95
C LEU A 523 -5.44 22.28 -0.09
N PHE A 524 -4.37 21.91 -0.78
CA PHE A 524 -3.84 22.77 -1.83
C PHE A 524 -4.88 22.98 -2.91
N ASP A 525 -5.54 21.91 -3.36
CA ASP A 525 -6.53 21.96 -4.42
C ASP A 525 -7.74 22.83 -4.05
N GLN A 526 -8.36 22.58 -2.90
CA GLN A 526 -9.52 23.33 -2.41
C GLN A 526 -9.22 24.78 -2.02
N ASN A 527 -7.94 25.18 -1.93
CA ASN A 527 -7.53 26.53 -1.54
C ASN A 527 -6.66 27.23 -2.59
N SER A 528 -6.49 26.62 -3.76
CA SER A 528 -5.81 27.23 -4.90
C SER A 528 -6.82 27.45 -6.03
N GLY A 529 -6.73 28.58 -6.72
CA GLY A 529 -7.49 28.78 -7.94
C GLY A 529 -6.97 27.90 -9.08
N TYR A 530 -7.67 27.91 -10.22
CA TYR A 530 -7.20 27.28 -11.46
C TYR A 530 -5.88 27.89 -11.98
N TRP A 531 -5.58 29.14 -11.59
CA TRP A 531 -4.25 29.72 -11.70
C TRP A 531 -3.53 29.59 -10.36
N GLN A 532 -2.43 28.84 -10.39
CA GLN A 532 -1.66 28.44 -9.23
C GLN A 532 -0.33 29.18 -9.17
N ASN A 533 0.30 29.17 -7.99
CA ASN A 533 1.62 29.75 -7.80
C ASN A 533 2.67 29.11 -8.72
N GLY A 534 3.73 29.86 -9.05
CA GLY A 534 4.78 29.36 -9.94
C GLY A 534 4.37 29.29 -11.42
N LEU A 535 3.42 30.12 -11.85
CA LEU A 535 2.88 30.16 -13.22
C LEU A 535 2.14 28.88 -13.65
N GLN A 536 1.81 28.01 -12.70
CA GLN A 536 1.10 26.76 -12.97
C GLN A 536 -0.37 27.04 -13.31
N GLY A 537 -0.90 26.35 -14.31
CA GLY A 537 -2.30 26.53 -14.77
C GLY A 537 -2.55 27.75 -15.66
N LEU A 538 -1.55 28.60 -15.93
CA LEU A 538 -1.69 29.70 -16.90
C LEU A 538 -1.76 29.18 -18.34
N ASP A 539 -0.85 28.26 -18.68
CA ASP A 539 -0.75 27.61 -19.98
C ASP A 539 -0.87 26.08 -19.81
N ALA A 540 -1.53 25.42 -20.77
CA ALA A 540 -1.78 23.99 -20.73
C ALA A 540 -0.89 23.23 -21.73
N LEU A 541 0.42 23.11 -21.41
CA LEU A 541 1.34 22.30 -22.22
C LEU A 541 0.99 20.81 -22.13
N THR A 542 0.90 20.16 -23.28
CA THR A 542 0.68 18.71 -23.41
C THR A 542 1.97 17.94 -23.21
N ASP A 543 1.88 16.62 -23.07
CA ASP A 543 3.06 15.75 -23.09
C ASP A 543 3.78 15.80 -24.43
N ALA A 544 3.05 15.99 -25.54
CA ALA A 544 3.62 16.10 -26.87
C ALA A 544 4.48 17.37 -27.04
N ASP A 545 4.06 18.49 -26.42
CA ASP A 545 4.82 19.76 -26.41
C ASP A 545 6.12 19.59 -25.61
N ARG A 546 6.06 18.94 -24.46
CA ARG A 546 7.26 18.62 -23.65
C ARG A 546 8.19 17.65 -24.37
N GLY A 547 7.62 16.67 -25.09
CA GLY A 547 8.37 15.78 -25.96
C GLY A 547 9.04 16.50 -27.12
N GLU A 548 8.39 17.50 -27.72
CA GLU A 548 8.94 18.34 -28.78
C GLU A 548 10.20 19.07 -28.30
N ALA A 549 10.13 19.69 -27.11
CA ALA A 549 11.27 20.35 -26.50
C ALA A 549 12.48 19.42 -26.36
N LEU A 550 12.26 18.16 -25.94
CA LEU A 550 13.33 17.18 -25.78
C LEU A 550 13.88 16.66 -27.11
N VAL A 551 13.02 16.34 -28.07
CA VAL A 551 13.43 15.62 -29.28
C VAL A 551 13.82 16.59 -30.39
N ASP A 552 12.97 17.58 -30.68
CA ASP A 552 13.09 18.39 -31.88
C ASP A 552 14.01 19.60 -31.65
N TYR A 553 13.96 20.19 -30.45
CA TYR A 553 14.80 21.35 -30.09
C TYR A 553 16.13 20.95 -29.45
N LEU A 554 16.13 19.96 -28.55
CA LEU A 554 17.34 19.49 -27.87
C LEU A 554 18.04 18.31 -28.58
N GLY A 555 17.42 17.72 -29.61
CA GLY A 555 18.03 16.66 -30.41
C GLY A 555 18.24 15.35 -29.65
N VAL A 556 17.47 15.08 -28.59
CA VAL A 556 17.69 13.89 -27.76
C VAL A 556 17.13 12.65 -28.46
N SER A 557 17.98 11.64 -28.66
CA SER A 557 17.59 10.35 -29.22
C SER A 557 16.93 9.42 -28.19
N ASP A 558 16.21 8.41 -28.67
CA ASP A 558 15.61 7.36 -27.84
C ASP A 558 16.65 6.63 -26.96
N THR A 559 17.85 6.41 -27.47
CA THR A 559 18.97 5.81 -26.74
C THR A 559 19.46 6.69 -25.61
N GLN A 560 19.58 8.00 -25.84
CA GLN A 560 19.97 8.95 -24.79
C GLN A 560 18.90 9.06 -23.71
N LEU A 561 17.61 9.07 -24.10
CA LEU A 561 16.49 9.05 -23.16
C LEU A 561 16.45 7.78 -22.33
N ALA A 562 16.59 6.60 -22.96
CA ALA A 562 16.63 5.33 -22.26
C ALA A 562 17.75 5.30 -21.21
N SER A 563 18.97 5.70 -21.59
CA SER A 563 20.09 5.76 -20.66
C SER A 563 19.93 6.82 -19.58
N ALA A 564 19.26 7.94 -19.86
CA ALA A 564 18.93 8.93 -18.83
C ALA A 564 17.90 8.37 -17.83
N ALA A 565 16.84 7.72 -18.31
CA ALA A 565 15.83 7.08 -17.47
C ALA A 565 16.42 5.94 -16.63
N GLU A 566 17.33 5.11 -17.17
CA GLU A 566 18.06 4.09 -16.41
C GLU A 566 18.89 4.68 -15.27
N ARG A 567 19.57 5.82 -15.51
CA ARG A 567 20.28 6.56 -14.45
C ARG A 567 19.32 7.13 -13.41
N MET A 568 18.20 7.72 -13.84
CA MET A 568 17.17 8.19 -12.92
C MET A 568 16.65 7.04 -12.05
N VAL A 569 16.46 5.84 -12.61
CA VAL A 569 16.07 4.65 -11.83
C VAL A 569 17.14 4.25 -10.82
N ALA A 570 18.41 4.26 -11.21
CA ALA A 570 19.53 3.99 -10.31
C ALA A 570 19.65 5.03 -9.18
N ASP A 571 19.37 6.29 -9.48
CA ASP A 571 19.29 7.40 -8.51
C ASP A 571 17.97 7.40 -7.71
N GLY A 572 17.07 6.44 -7.98
CA GLY A 572 15.76 6.27 -7.38
C GLY A 572 14.70 7.31 -7.76
N LYS A 573 14.92 8.10 -8.82
CA LYS A 573 14.04 9.19 -9.29
C LYS A 573 12.98 8.66 -10.26
N HIS A 574 12.18 7.70 -9.80
CA HIS A 574 11.27 6.95 -10.66
C HIS A 574 10.14 7.81 -11.22
N GLU A 575 9.59 8.75 -10.43
CA GLU A 575 8.54 9.67 -10.88
C GLU A 575 9.02 10.58 -12.01
N LEU A 576 10.25 11.08 -11.89
CA LEU A 576 10.87 11.90 -12.94
C LEU A 576 11.15 11.08 -14.20
N ALA A 577 11.63 9.84 -14.04
CA ALA A 577 11.84 8.93 -15.17
C ALA A 577 10.52 8.64 -15.90
N ALA A 578 9.44 8.37 -15.17
CA ALA A 578 8.12 8.12 -15.73
C ALA A 578 7.62 9.35 -16.51
N ALA A 579 7.73 10.55 -15.93
CA ALA A 579 7.34 11.79 -16.59
C ALA A 579 8.10 12.02 -17.91
N VAL A 580 9.43 11.89 -17.90
CA VAL A 580 10.27 12.07 -19.09
C VAL A 580 9.94 11.06 -20.18
N LEU A 581 9.74 9.79 -19.83
CA LEU A 581 9.37 8.75 -20.79
C LEU A 581 7.98 8.99 -21.38
N ARG A 582 7.01 9.42 -20.56
CA ARG A 582 5.67 9.80 -21.01
C ARG A 582 5.69 10.97 -21.98
N TRP A 583 6.48 12.02 -21.70
CA TRP A 583 6.66 13.15 -22.63
C TRP A 583 7.25 12.72 -23.97
N ALA A 584 8.19 11.77 -23.96
CA ALA A 584 8.85 11.28 -25.17
C ALA A 584 8.00 10.29 -25.99
N GLN A 585 7.02 9.64 -25.37
CA GLN A 585 6.24 8.55 -25.98
C GLN A 585 5.62 8.93 -27.34
N PRO A 586 5.01 10.11 -27.56
CA PRO A 586 4.42 10.46 -28.86
C PRO A 586 5.44 10.51 -30.01
N ARG A 587 6.72 10.79 -29.72
CA ARG A 587 7.79 10.90 -30.73
C ARG A 587 8.50 9.58 -30.98
N PHE A 588 8.46 8.66 -30.01
CA PHE A 588 9.11 7.35 -30.06
C PHE A 588 8.14 6.19 -29.76
N ALA A 589 6.93 6.24 -30.30
CA ALA A 589 5.85 5.30 -29.97
C ALA A 589 6.17 3.82 -30.22
N ASN A 590 7.16 3.51 -31.07
CA ASN A 590 7.57 2.15 -31.42
C ASN A 590 8.97 1.77 -30.88
N SER A 591 9.55 2.55 -29.96
CA SER A 591 10.88 2.24 -29.41
C SER A 591 10.78 1.16 -28.32
N ALA A 592 11.06 -0.08 -28.71
CA ALA A 592 11.12 -1.21 -27.79
C ALA A 592 12.09 -0.98 -26.61
N ARG A 593 13.14 -0.16 -26.82
CA ARG A 593 14.08 0.21 -25.76
C ARG A 593 13.42 1.09 -24.71
N LEU A 594 12.69 2.12 -25.13
CA LEU A 594 11.96 2.99 -24.21
C LEU A 594 10.84 2.23 -23.51
N ASP A 595 10.15 1.32 -24.19
CA ASP A 595 9.13 0.45 -23.57
C ASP A 595 9.72 -0.43 -22.47
N ALA A 596 10.90 -1.03 -22.70
CA ALA A 596 11.57 -1.86 -21.70
C ALA A 596 11.96 -1.04 -20.45
N VAL A 597 12.47 0.19 -20.64
CA VAL A 597 12.81 1.07 -19.51
C VAL A 597 11.55 1.61 -18.83
N ARG A 598 10.48 1.92 -19.57
CA ARG A 598 9.17 2.31 -19.03
C ARG A 598 8.63 1.23 -18.10
N LYS A 599 8.65 -0.03 -18.54
CA LYS A 599 8.25 -1.18 -17.71
C LYS A 599 9.03 -1.25 -16.41
N LEU A 600 10.36 -1.12 -16.48
CA LEU A 600 11.21 -1.11 -15.29
C LEU A 600 10.86 0.06 -14.34
N VAL A 601 10.65 1.26 -14.87
CA VAL A 601 10.31 2.46 -14.07
C VAL A 601 9.02 2.25 -13.29
N TYR A 602 7.95 1.79 -13.93
CA TYR A 602 6.67 1.59 -13.25
C TYR A 602 6.70 0.41 -12.27
N LEU A 603 7.44 -0.66 -12.55
CA LEU A 603 7.68 -1.73 -11.56
C LEU A 603 8.38 -1.20 -10.29
N ARG A 604 9.30 -0.24 -10.43
CA ARG A 604 9.95 0.42 -9.28
C ARG A 604 9.03 1.37 -8.53
N LEU A 605 8.12 2.05 -9.23
CA LEU A 605 7.07 2.86 -8.60
C LEU A 605 6.08 1.98 -7.83
N MET A 606 5.63 0.86 -8.41
CA MET A 606 4.83 -0.13 -7.70
C MET A 606 5.57 -0.60 -6.44
N GLU A 607 6.82 -1.04 -6.56
CA GLU A 607 7.63 -1.50 -5.43
C GLU A 607 7.76 -0.45 -4.32
N LYS A 608 7.87 0.84 -4.69
CA LYS A 608 7.96 1.97 -3.75
C LYS A 608 6.70 2.14 -2.90
N TYR A 609 5.51 1.95 -3.47
CA TYR A 609 4.23 2.35 -2.87
C TYR A 609 3.39 1.18 -2.36
N GLN A 610 3.78 -0.06 -2.66
CA GLN A 610 3.01 -1.28 -2.44
C GLN A 610 2.51 -1.55 -1.01
N GLU A 611 3.11 -0.90 0.00
CA GLU A 611 2.82 -1.12 1.42
C GLU A 611 1.98 -0.01 2.07
N PHE A 612 1.88 1.17 1.44
CA PHE A 612 1.26 2.34 2.10
C PHE A 612 0.48 3.27 1.17
N ASN A 613 0.47 3.02 -0.14
CA ASN A 613 -0.35 3.77 -1.10
C ASN A 613 -0.93 2.84 -2.19
N PRO A 614 -2.05 2.15 -1.90
CA PRO A 614 -2.71 1.23 -2.84
C PRO A 614 -3.11 1.92 -4.15
N PHE A 615 -3.66 3.14 -4.13
CA PHE A 615 -4.13 3.78 -5.36
C PHE A 615 -2.97 4.07 -6.32
N LYS A 616 -1.83 4.56 -5.82
CA LYS A 616 -0.62 4.69 -6.65
C LYS A 616 -0.17 3.33 -7.18
N PHE A 617 -0.16 2.29 -6.35
CA PHE A 617 0.20 0.94 -6.79
C PHE A 617 -0.68 0.48 -7.96
N ILE A 618 -2.00 0.63 -7.85
CA ILE A 618 -3.01 0.29 -8.86
C ILE A 618 -2.85 1.11 -10.14
N LEU A 619 -2.64 2.42 -10.02
CA LEU A 619 -2.45 3.26 -11.21
C LEU A 619 -1.15 2.91 -11.93
N TYR A 620 -0.08 2.59 -11.19
CA TYR A 620 1.19 2.20 -11.79
C TYR A 620 1.21 0.79 -12.39
N SER A 621 0.52 -0.19 -11.79
CA SER A 621 0.25 -1.47 -12.48
C SER A 621 -0.52 -1.21 -13.77
N GLY A 622 -1.45 -0.26 -13.69
CA GLY A 622 -2.25 0.31 -14.75
C GLY A 622 -1.50 0.62 -16.04
N GLU A 623 -0.38 1.33 -15.89
CA GLU A 623 0.43 1.91 -16.97
C GLU A 623 1.25 0.88 -17.77
N ILE A 624 1.40 -0.33 -17.25
CA ILE A 624 2.24 -1.39 -17.84
C ILE A 624 1.53 -2.74 -17.98
N ASP A 625 0.24 -2.79 -17.61
CA ASP A 625 -0.58 -4.00 -17.57
C ASP A 625 0.07 -5.16 -16.79
N GLU A 626 0.71 -4.85 -15.66
CA GLU A 626 1.36 -5.81 -14.77
C GLU A 626 0.67 -5.89 -13.42
N PHE A 627 -0.06 -6.97 -13.19
CA PHE A 627 -0.93 -7.13 -12.04
C PHE A 627 -0.39 -8.17 -11.07
N THR A 628 -0.67 -7.97 -9.78
CA THR A 628 -0.47 -9.01 -8.78
C THR A 628 -1.75 -9.84 -8.64
N PRO A 629 -1.73 -11.16 -8.89
CA PRO A 629 -2.93 -11.96 -8.68
C PRO A 629 -3.21 -12.13 -7.19
N GLN A 630 -4.47 -12.45 -6.88
CA GLN A 630 -4.92 -12.69 -5.51
C GLN A 630 -4.23 -13.95 -4.97
N ILE A 631 -3.66 -13.83 -3.77
CA ILE A 631 -3.11 -14.97 -3.05
C ILE A 631 -4.23 -15.52 -2.19
N ASP A 632 -4.73 -16.69 -2.57
CA ASP A 632 -5.60 -17.47 -1.68
C ASP A 632 -4.80 -18.02 -0.50
N ALA A 633 -5.49 -18.32 0.60
CA ALA A 633 -4.87 -18.94 1.77
C ALA A 633 -3.99 -20.14 1.32
N PRO A 634 -2.77 -20.29 1.88
CA PRO A 634 -1.87 -21.37 1.49
C PRO A 634 -2.61 -22.70 1.52
N LEU A 635 -2.28 -23.57 0.56
CA LEU A 635 -2.56 -24.99 0.68
C LEU A 635 -1.81 -25.50 1.93
N VAL A 636 -2.43 -25.39 3.10
CA VAL A 636 -1.98 -26.13 4.28
C VAL A 636 -1.98 -27.56 3.81
N ALA A 637 -0.81 -28.21 3.86
CA ALA A 637 -0.75 -29.65 3.67
C ALA A 637 -1.73 -30.24 4.68
N THR A 638 -2.86 -30.72 4.17
CA THR A 638 -3.82 -31.49 4.94
C THR A 638 -3.12 -32.77 5.36
N THR A 639 -2.43 -32.71 6.49
CA THR A 639 -2.05 -33.85 7.31
C THR A 639 -2.44 -33.51 8.73
N SER A 640 -3.68 -33.87 9.05
CA SER A 640 -4.14 -34.34 10.36
C SER A 640 -3.39 -33.80 11.60
N MET A 641 -4.02 -32.88 12.33
CA MET A 641 -3.86 -32.86 13.78
C MET A 641 -5.14 -33.40 14.42
N PRO A 642 -5.08 -34.49 15.19
CA PRO A 642 -6.23 -35.00 15.93
C PRO A 642 -6.54 -34.08 17.12
N ALA A 643 -7.81 -34.03 17.48
CA ALA A 643 -8.33 -33.33 18.64
C ALA A 643 -7.56 -33.69 19.93
N ARG A 644 -7.29 -32.68 20.74
CA ARG A 644 -7.30 -32.76 22.19
C ARG A 644 -7.98 -31.54 22.77
#